data_AF-G8R4A7-F1
#
_entry.id   AF-G8R4A7-F1
#
_cell.length_a   1.000
_cell.length_b   1.000
_cell.length_c   1.000
_cell.angle_alpha   90.00
_cell.angle_beta   90.00
_cell.angle_gamma   90.00
#
_symmetry.space_group_name_H-M   'P 1'
#
loop_
_entity.id
_entity.type
_entity.pdbx_description
1 polymer ?
#
loop_
_entity_poly.entity_id
_entity_poly.type
_entity_poly.pdbx_seq_one_letter_code
_entity_poly.pdbx_strand_id
1 'polypeptide(L)'
;MRWLKVTFLENEHHELGGQIKNASVELLKGRCLPGDMERSFRVSPIFPLDSDSVLIDENFHVSFYHFEKPYQILSRIKEANKDLAKLTWYSVGINAVLVFAESRAHLERVSRGFLEEPISHEYWKVTNSCLDEVSFKISQRQDVNLNEFKIYEYTDLELSQRSVIDEFVACVDLLVSQFAKHQPYELGTLKCLIAEMNELILELNYVNYLNRKASLFFTDGKASDVSIIKPDSLEEFSEDELLRDVLVREGLKHQCLDRVIQVNAALSYVSTQTFSGVTPILERRSILRRHSLLGVGSAVKGVTKTIRFIEDAFNGLNIDEIINNSFKNSPKLSGIEEPLVQINTKKWSEQYGVDKWFGQGANENQFPKLAYFSGRLGFREAEYSISAANQALTCGGGLDWSILTITHEMTHGHVRDILKYVLSGDLRHNVDDEFKQMHACFRKFCQNPKSDGFTQLESIRNLFFLYLSLSLTHGSLTFRGMGRVENRQVVELVDLSTEDLRGQLQNENRNINEIMVHVLDLKYFYANRLKPYIALIWNSWSQVSHVKADLRQYVLRSLLSIASKEKGDDHKRFEASVNKFIDIVLEYQLKIGVNLVSEILFELGQPNIISETEEGVLVRLEDKSGLKKQHKEQLYDTEKRLFLAFKPSLIIVDLAGEIFFSKKVLSKLYDDENIHFENTAEGDFEDHFNYDNAESWSEVDIKSRTGYLLHCKELILEHGMNDDLLEEITAMRYIACI
;
A
#
# COMPACT_ATOMS: atom_id res chain seq x y z
N MET A 1 19.03 -19.51 -9.37
CA MET A 1 18.80 -18.46 -10.39
C MET A 1 19.66 -18.64 -11.65
N ARG A 2 19.06 -18.42 -12.84
CA ARG A 2 19.74 -18.19 -14.13
C ARG A 2 19.06 -17.02 -14.88
N TRP A 3 19.67 -16.58 -15.96
CA TRP A 3 19.11 -15.63 -16.90
C TRP A 3 18.73 -16.33 -18.21
N LEU A 4 17.49 -16.16 -18.65
CA LEU A 4 17.08 -16.44 -20.01
C LEU A 4 17.33 -15.18 -20.84
N LYS A 5 18.31 -15.23 -21.74
CA LYS A 5 18.70 -14.11 -22.62
C LYS A 5 18.31 -14.44 -24.05
N VAL A 6 17.72 -13.47 -24.75
CA VAL A 6 17.49 -13.48 -26.20
C VAL A 6 18.26 -12.33 -26.81
N THR A 7 19.21 -12.63 -27.70
CA THR A 7 20.02 -11.65 -28.42
C THR A 7 19.59 -11.62 -29.88
N PHE A 8 19.32 -10.44 -30.43
CA PHE A 8 18.91 -10.28 -31.83
C PHE A 8 20.16 -10.08 -32.70
N LEU A 9 20.30 -10.91 -33.75
CA LEU A 9 21.52 -11.01 -34.57
C LEU A 9 21.69 -9.84 -35.56
N GLU A 10 20.61 -9.17 -35.93
CA GLU A 10 20.63 -7.99 -36.78
C GLU A 10 20.18 -6.77 -35.97
N ASN A 11 20.79 -5.61 -36.21
CA ASN A 11 20.39 -4.31 -35.64
C ASN A 11 19.04 -3.80 -36.19
N GLU A 12 18.25 -4.68 -36.81
CA GLU A 12 16.90 -4.35 -37.23
C GLU A 12 16.07 -4.11 -35.97
N HIS A 13 15.80 -2.83 -35.69
CA HIS A 13 14.94 -2.35 -34.60
C HIS A 13 13.46 -2.74 -34.78
N HIS A 14 13.16 -3.88 -35.39
CA HIS A 14 11.79 -4.25 -35.72
C HIS A 14 11.05 -4.75 -34.48
N GLU A 15 10.28 -3.84 -33.89
CA GLU A 15 9.09 -4.10 -33.09
C GLU A 15 7.95 -4.74 -33.92
N LEU A 16 8.23 -5.27 -35.11
CA LEU A 16 7.23 -5.73 -36.06
C LEU A 16 7.40 -7.22 -36.35
N GLY A 17 6.34 -7.96 -36.04
CA GLY A 17 6.25 -9.40 -36.18
C GLY A 17 6.65 -9.91 -37.55
N GLY A 18 7.49 -10.94 -37.57
CA GLY A 18 7.59 -11.86 -38.70
C GLY A 18 8.97 -12.03 -39.30
N GLN A 19 9.97 -12.41 -38.51
CA GLN A 19 10.70 -13.67 -38.72
C GLN A 19 11.68 -13.92 -37.57
N ILE A 20 11.41 -14.97 -36.79
CA ILE A 20 12.10 -15.34 -35.56
C ILE A 20 13.52 -15.90 -35.81
N LYS A 21 13.92 -16.05 -37.09
CA LYS A 21 15.12 -16.77 -37.52
C LYS A 21 16.46 -16.10 -37.14
N ASN A 22 16.43 -14.87 -36.62
CA ASN A 22 17.62 -14.07 -36.33
C ASN A 22 17.78 -13.78 -34.82
N ALA A 23 17.44 -14.73 -33.96
CA ALA A 23 17.62 -14.60 -32.51
C ALA A 23 18.42 -15.76 -31.93
N SER A 24 19.37 -15.45 -31.05
CA SER A 24 20.05 -16.44 -30.22
C SER A 24 19.48 -16.47 -28.81
N VAL A 25 19.32 -17.65 -28.24
CA VAL A 25 18.81 -17.88 -26.89
C VAL A 25 19.91 -18.50 -26.04
N GLU A 26 20.19 -17.88 -24.90
CA GLU A 26 21.26 -18.30 -23.98
C GLU A 26 20.72 -18.44 -22.55
N LEU A 27 21.23 -19.43 -21.82
CA LEU A 27 20.91 -19.69 -20.42
C LEU A 27 22.14 -19.39 -19.55
N LEU A 28 22.23 -18.16 -19.06
CA LEU A 28 23.42 -17.66 -18.39
C LEU A 28 23.32 -17.83 -16.87
N LYS A 29 24.36 -18.38 -16.24
CA LYS A 29 24.46 -18.44 -14.77
C LYS A 29 25.08 -17.15 -14.26
N GLY A 30 24.48 -16.56 -13.23
CA GLY A 30 25.02 -15.37 -12.57
C GLY A 30 23.94 -14.55 -11.90
N ARG A 31 24.35 -13.65 -11.00
CA ARG A 31 23.45 -12.71 -10.30
C ARG A 31 23.39 -11.34 -10.96
N CYS A 32 24.43 -11.01 -11.71
CA CYS A 32 24.50 -9.76 -12.45
C CYS A 32 23.73 -9.91 -13.76
N LEU A 33 23.09 -8.81 -14.17
CA LEU A 33 22.47 -8.69 -15.47
C LEU A 33 23.51 -9.01 -16.56
N PRO A 34 23.28 -10.00 -17.43
CA PRO A 34 24.18 -10.25 -18.55
C PRO A 34 24.01 -9.12 -19.57
N GLY A 35 24.98 -8.20 -19.59
CA GLY A 35 25.01 -7.09 -20.53
C GLY A 35 25.57 -7.52 -21.89
N ASP A 36 25.08 -6.87 -22.95
CA ASP A 36 25.63 -6.94 -24.29
C ASP A 36 25.59 -5.52 -24.87
N MET A 37 26.76 -4.93 -25.09
CA MET A 37 26.87 -3.55 -25.56
C MET A 37 26.77 -3.45 -27.09
N GLU A 38 26.96 -4.56 -27.79
CA GLU A 38 27.05 -4.59 -29.25
C GLU A 38 25.71 -4.94 -29.90
N ARG A 39 24.83 -5.65 -29.17
CA ARG A 39 23.57 -6.17 -29.71
C ARG A 39 22.38 -5.82 -28.85
N SER A 40 21.23 -5.68 -29.49
CA SER A 40 19.96 -5.61 -28.78
C SER A 40 19.67 -6.96 -28.13
N PHE A 41 19.29 -6.94 -26.85
CA PHE A 41 18.92 -8.15 -26.12
C PHE A 41 17.73 -7.91 -25.20
N ARG A 42 17.05 -9.02 -24.89
CA ARG A 42 16.01 -9.11 -23.85
C ARG A 42 16.42 -10.20 -22.87
N VAL A 43 16.14 -9.99 -21.59
CA VAL A 43 16.47 -10.94 -20.53
C VAL A 43 15.35 -11.07 -19.52
N SER A 44 15.30 -12.20 -18.82
CA SER A 44 14.60 -12.32 -17.55
C SER A 44 15.27 -13.31 -16.63
N PRO A 45 15.25 -13.06 -15.32
CA PRO A 45 15.67 -14.04 -14.35
C PRO A 45 14.66 -15.19 -14.31
N ILE A 46 15.19 -16.41 -14.18
CA ILE A 46 14.41 -17.64 -13.99
C ILE A 46 15.00 -18.42 -12.82
N PHE A 47 14.12 -19.10 -12.10
CA PHE A 47 14.44 -19.81 -10.86
C PHE A 47 14.10 -21.29 -11.00
N PRO A 48 14.96 -22.19 -10.53
CA PRO A 48 14.68 -23.61 -10.61
C PRO A 48 13.59 -23.99 -9.59
N LEU A 49 12.68 -24.89 -9.94
CA LEU A 49 11.71 -25.42 -8.98
C LEU A 49 12.35 -26.39 -7.97
N ASP A 50 13.41 -27.08 -8.41
CA ASP A 50 14.18 -28.05 -7.65
C ASP A 50 15.66 -27.66 -7.59
N SER A 51 16.34 -27.88 -6.46
CA SER A 51 17.75 -27.52 -6.30
C SER A 51 18.68 -28.28 -7.24
N ASP A 52 18.26 -29.47 -7.70
CA ASP A 52 19.01 -30.33 -8.62
C ASP A 52 18.70 -30.03 -10.09
N SER A 53 17.99 -28.93 -10.41
CA SER A 53 17.70 -28.55 -11.79
C SER A 53 18.96 -28.38 -12.63
N VAL A 54 19.08 -29.19 -13.68
CA VAL A 54 20.15 -29.12 -14.69
C VAL A 54 19.57 -28.54 -15.97
N LEU A 55 20.28 -27.60 -16.59
CA LEU A 55 19.91 -27.04 -17.89
C LEU A 55 20.74 -27.65 -19.00
N ILE A 56 20.11 -27.74 -20.16
CA ILE A 56 20.70 -28.23 -21.41
C ILE A 56 21.15 -27.00 -22.17
N ASP A 57 22.46 -26.84 -22.37
CA ASP A 57 23.02 -25.52 -22.68
C ASP A 57 23.03 -25.16 -24.18
N GLU A 58 22.91 -26.12 -25.11
CA GLU A 58 23.02 -25.83 -26.57
C GLU A 58 21.78 -26.18 -27.41
N ASN A 59 21.15 -27.33 -27.14
CA ASN A 59 20.04 -27.86 -27.92
C ASN A 59 18.91 -28.24 -26.98
N PHE A 60 17.89 -27.39 -26.90
CA PHE A 60 16.80 -27.61 -25.97
C PHE A 60 15.47 -27.14 -26.54
N HIS A 61 14.42 -27.68 -25.95
CA HIS A 61 13.06 -27.23 -26.14
C HIS A 61 12.61 -26.55 -24.85
N VAL A 62 11.88 -25.45 -24.95
CA VAL A 62 11.27 -24.80 -23.79
C VAL A 62 9.82 -24.47 -24.08
N SER A 63 8.96 -24.74 -23.11
CA SER A 63 7.58 -24.28 -23.12
C SER A 63 7.34 -23.30 -21.97
N PHE A 64 6.68 -22.20 -22.30
CA PHE A 64 6.24 -21.16 -21.39
C PHE A 64 4.74 -21.29 -21.18
N TYR A 65 4.32 -21.37 -19.94
CA TYR A 65 2.92 -21.56 -19.59
C TYR A 65 2.41 -20.44 -18.69
N HIS A 66 1.23 -19.96 -19.02
CA HIS A 66 0.45 -19.06 -18.19
C HIS A 66 -0.73 -19.82 -17.60
N PHE A 67 -0.77 -19.90 -16.27
CA PHE A 67 -1.85 -20.49 -15.50
C PHE A 67 -2.54 -19.43 -14.64
N GLU A 68 -3.80 -19.68 -14.28
CA GLU A 68 -4.50 -18.82 -13.34
C GLU A 68 -3.87 -18.90 -11.94
N LYS A 69 -3.51 -20.11 -11.50
CA LYS A 69 -2.90 -20.42 -10.19
C LYS A 69 -1.51 -21.06 -10.34
N PRO A 70 -0.48 -20.32 -10.79
CA PRO A 70 0.83 -20.88 -11.07
C PRO A 70 1.50 -21.52 -9.84
N TYR A 71 1.23 -21.03 -8.62
CA TYR A 71 1.79 -21.60 -7.39
C TYR A 71 1.37 -23.06 -7.17
N GLN A 72 0.07 -23.35 -7.30
CA GLN A 72 -0.47 -24.70 -7.12
C GLN A 72 0.05 -25.66 -8.21
N ILE A 73 0.21 -25.18 -9.44
CA ILE A 73 0.80 -25.97 -10.53
C ILE A 73 2.27 -26.33 -10.21
N LEU A 74 3.06 -25.36 -9.74
CA LEU A 74 4.46 -25.60 -9.38
C LEU A 74 4.59 -26.55 -8.19
N SER A 75 3.75 -26.41 -7.16
CA SER A 75 3.69 -27.35 -6.03
C SER A 75 3.40 -28.79 -6.49
N ARG A 76 2.35 -28.97 -7.29
CA ARG A 76 1.99 -30.28 -7.86
C ARG A 76 3.12 -30.92 -8.65
N ILE A 77 3.79 -30.14 -9.50
CA ILE A 77 4.94 -30.64 -10.26
C ILE A 77 6.05 -31.11 -9.32
N LYS A 78 6.34 -30.32 -8.29
CA LYS A 78 7.39 -30.62 -7.31
C LYS A 78 7.10 -31.91 -6.53
N GLU A 79 5.85 -32.14 -6.16
CA GLU A 79 5.43 -33.32 -5.39
C GLU A 79 5.26 -34.58 -6.25
N ALA A 80 4.67 -34.45 -7.44
CA ALA A 80 4.27 -35.60 -8.25
C ALA A 80 5.44 -36.26 -8.99
N ASN A 81 6.45 -35.50 -9.43
CA ASN A 81 7.53 -36.02 -10.27
C ASN A 81 8.84 -35.24 -10.12
N LYS A 82 9.80 -35.82 -9.40
CA LYS A 82 11.12 -35.20 -9.18
C LYS A 82 11.89 -34.92 -10.47
N ASP A 83 11.80 -35.80 -11.47
CA ASP A 83 12.50 -35.59 -12.73
C ASP A 83 11.89 -34.41 -13.49
N LEU A 84 10.57 -34.24 -13.41
CA LEU A 84 9.90 -33.08 -13.97
C LEU A 84 10.22 -31.80 -13.20
N ALA A 85 10.27 -31.85 -11.86
CA ALA A 85 10.63 -30.71 -11.04
C ALA A 85 12.02 -30.17 -11.42
N LYS A 86 12.99 -31.06 -11.70
CA LYS A 86 14.33 -30.69 -12.19
C LYS A 86 14.31 -29.97 -13.54
N LEU A 87 13.34 -30.27 -14.38
CA LEU A 87 13.15 -29.64 -15.70
C LEU A 87 12.30 -28.36 -15.64
N THR A 88 11.69 -28.07 -14.49
CA THR A 88 10.73 -26.97 -14.33
C THR A 88 11.39 -25.78 -13.66
N TRP A 89 11.12 -24.61 -14.21
CA TRP A 89 11.60 -23.32 -13.77
C TRP A 89 10.42 -22.37 -13.64
N TYR A 90 10.62 -21.27 -12.91
CA TYR A 90 9.61 -20.24 -12.79
C TYR A 90 10.19 -18.83 -12.90
N SER A 91 9.33 -17.87 -13.19
CA SER A 91 9.68 -16.46 -13.30
C SER A 91 8.55 -15.58 -12.75
N VAL A 92 8.84 -14.28 -12.56
CA VAL A 92 7.83 -13.27 -12.19
C VAL A 92 6.99 -12.77 -13.37
N GLY A 93 7.24 -13.28 -14.59
CA GLY A 93 6.44 -12.97 -15.77
C GLY A 93 5.05 -13.60 -15.74
N ILE A 94 4.14 -13.16 -16.60
CA ILE A 94 2.78 -13.75 -16.70
C ILE A 94 2.84 -15.22 -17.15
N ASN A 95 3.80 -15.55 -18.02
CA ASN A 95 4.20 -16.91 -18.32
C ASN A 95 5.13 -17.43 -17.20
N ALA A 96 4.55 -17.65 -16.03
CA ALA A 96 5.27 -17.91 -14.81
C ALA A 96 5.97 -19.27 -14.78
N VAL A 97 5.44 -20.27 -15.50
CA VAL A 97 5.93 -21.66 -15.45
C VAL A 97 6.68 -21.98 -16.75
N LEU A 98 7.91 -22.44 -16.63
CA LEU A 98 8.78 -22.79 -17.75
C LEU A 98 9.20 -24.25 -17.63
N VAL A 99 9.14 -25.01 -18.72
CA VAL A 99 9.60 -26.41 -18.74
C VAL A 99 10.62 -26.57 -19.85
N PHE A 100 11.81 -27.04 -19.49
CA PHE A 100 12.89 -27.34 -20.44
C PHE A 100 12.95 -28.84 -20.72
N ALA A 101 13.26 -29.24 -21.95
CA ALA A 101 13.49 -30.65 -22.27
C ALA A 101 14.40 -30.84 -23.49
N GLU A 102 14.95 -32.05 -23.62
CA GLU A 102 15.75 -32.45 -24.78
C GLU A 102 14.90 -32.69 -26.05
N SER A 103 13.59 -32.93 -25.90
CA SER A 103 12.71 -33.18 -27.02
C SER A 103 11.29 -32.65 -26.79
N ARG A 104 10.62 -32.28 -27.89
CA ARG A 104 9.21 -31.88 -27.90
C ARG A 104 8.28 -32.95 -27.31
N ALA A 105 8.52 -34.23 -27.59
CA ALA A 105 7.71 -35.32 -27.06
C ALA A 105 7.75 -35.39 -25.53
N HIS A 106 8.89 -35.02 -24.91
CA HIS A 106 8.99 -34.93 -23.47
C HIS A 106 8.13 -33.77 -22.94
N LEU A 107 8.20 -32.58 -23.55
CA LEU A 107 7.34 -31.44 -23.16
C LEU A 107 5.84 -31.77 -23.31
N GLU A 108 5.45 -32.44 -24.37
CA GLU A 108 4.05 -32.85 -24.59
C GLU A 108 3.58 -33.89 -23.56
N ARG A 109 4.47 -34.75 -23.06
CA ARG A 109 4.16 -35.66 -21.96
C ARG A 109 3.96 -34.90 -20.65
N VAL A 110 4.75 -33.85 -20.42
CA VAL A 110 4.61 -32.97 -19.26
C VAL A 110 3.29 -32.21 -19.30
N SER A 111 2.95 -31.63 -20.44
CA SER A 111 1.73 -30.82 -20.55
C SER A 111 0.46 -31.62 -20.32
N ARG A 112 0.48 -32.93 -20.62
CA ARG A 112 -0.60 -33.88 -20.28
C ARG A 112 -0.72 -34.17 -18.78
N GLY A 113 0.32 -33.89 -18.00
CA GLY A 113 0.32 -34.03 -16.54
C GLY A 113 -0.32 -32.84 -15.81
N PHE A 114 -0.58 -31.73 -16.50
CA PHE A 114 -1.29 -30.61 -15.90
C PHE A 114 -2.79 -30.93 -15.79
N LEU A 115 -3.35 -30.75 -14.59
CA LEU A 115 -4.78 -30.93 -14.34
C LEU A 115 -5.63 -29.79 -14.91
N GLU A 116 -5.02 -28.62 -15.04
CA GLU A 116 -5.64 -27.41 -15.53
C GLU A 116 -5.06 -27.05 -16.90
N GLU A 117 -5.91 -26.65 -17.85
CA GLU A 117 -5.42 -26.15 -19.12
C GLU A 117 -4.78 -24.77 -18.93
N PRO A 118 -3.59 -24.52 -19.51
CA PRO A 118 -2.99 -23.19 -19.47
C PRO A 118 -3.86 -22.18 -20.23
N ILE A 119 -3.94 -20.95 -19.73
CA ILE A 119 -4.59 -19.82 -20.41
C ILE A 119 -3.89 -19.53 -21.74
N SER A 120 -2.56 -19.60 -21.73
CA SER A 120 -1.75 -19.55 -22.95
C SER A 120 -0.49 -20.37 -22.77
N HIS A 121 0.04 -20.89 -23.87
CA HIS A 121 1.37 -21.46 -23.88
C HIS A 121 2.11 -21.10 -25.16
N GLU A 122 3.43 -21.01 -25.04
CA GLU A 122 4.35 -20.81 -26.16
C GLU A 122 5.47 -21.83 -26.07
N TYR A 123 5.87 -22.37 -27.22
CA TYR A 123 6.91 -23.38 -27.35
C TYR A 123 8.01 -22.84 -28.25
N TRP A 124 9.26 -23.01 -27.81
CA TRP A 124 10.46 -22.70 -28.56
C TRP A 124 11.32 -23.95 -28.76
N LYS A 125 11.91 -24.08 -29.95
CA LYS A 125 13.02 -24.99 -30.22
C LYS A 125 14.29 -24.17 -30.40
N VAL A 126 15.32 -24.49 -29.63
CA VAL A 126 16.63 -23.85 -29.70
C VAL A 126 17.66 -24.89 -30.15
N THR A 127 18.36 -24.62 -31.24
CA THR A 127 19.43 -25.49 -31.76
C THR A 127 20.70 -24.68 -31.92
N ASN A 128 21.80 -25.13 -31.31
CA ASN A 128 23.09 -24.40 -31.26
C ASN A 128 22.89 -22.93 -30.82
N SER A 129 22.10 -22.74 -29.77
CA SER A 129 21.69 -21.42 -29.26
C SER A 129 20.90 -20.55 -30.23
N CYS A 130 20.47 -21.03 -31.41
CA CYS A 130 19.61 -20.30 -32.34
C CYS A 130 18.14 -20.70 -32.16
N LEU A 131 17.23 -19.72 -32.23
CA LEU A 131 15.80 -19.95 -32.14
C LEU A 131 15.24 -20.44 -33.48
N ASP A 132 15.05 -21.76 -33.59
CA ASP A 132 14.67 -22.45 -34.84
C ASP A 132 13.16 -22.42 -35.10
N GLU A 133 12.38 -22.70 -34.07
CA GLU A 133 10.92 -22.89 -34.15
C GLU A 133 10.25 -22.18 -32.99
N VAL A 134 9.16 -21.47 -33.28
CA VAL A 134 8.26 -20.92 -32.27
C VAL A 134 6.82 -21.23 -32.68
N SER A 135 6.04 -21.72 -31.72
CA SER A 135 4.61 -21.93 -31.88
C SER A 135 3.91 -21.58 -30.59
N PHE A 136 2.67 -21.11 -30.66
CA PHE A 136 1.91 -20.76 -29.47
C PHE A 136 0.43 -21.08 -29.62
N LYS A 137 -0.23 -21.23 -28.47
CA LYS A 137 -1.69 -21.36 -28.35
C LYS A 137 -2.15 -20.42 -27.26
N ILE A 138 -3.23 -19.70 -27.54
CA ILE A 138 -3.98 -18.93 -26.54
C ILE A 138 -5.35 -19.59 -26.44
N SER A 139 -5.79 -19.88 -25.22
CA SER A 139 -7.11 -20.44 -24.97
C SER A 139 -8.21 -19.50 -25.46
N GLN A 140 -9.39 -20.04 -25.70
CA GLN A 140 -10.45 -19.33 -26.41
C GLN A 140 -10.79 -18.01 -25.69
N ARG A 141 -10.79 -16.91 -26.45
CA ARG A 141 -11.04 -15.55 -25.93
C ARG A 141 -12.44 -15.50 -25.33
N GLN A 142 -12.58 -14.88 -24.15
CA GLN A 142 -13.91 -14.56 -23.65
C GLN A 142 -14.52 -13.49 -24.57
N ASP A 143 -15.72 -13.73 -25.08
CA ASP A 143 -16.44 -12.72 -25.84
C ASP A 143 -16.77 -11.55 -24.92
N VAL A 144 -16.17 -10.39 -25.20
CA VAL A 144 -16.39 -9.16 -24.45
C VAL A 144 -17.37 -8.28 -25.20
N ASN A 145 -18.46 -7.92 -24.53
CA ASN A 145 -19.39 -6.93 -25.03
C ASN A 145 -18.76 -5.54 -24.95
N LEU A 146 -18.20 -5.05 -26.06
CA LEU A 146 -17.52 -3.74 -26.12
C LEU A 146 -18.43 -2.57 -25.70
N ASN A 147 -19.76 -2.71 -25.78
CA ASN A 147 -20.68 -1.67 -25.34
C ASN A 147 -20.60 -1.40 -23.83
N GLU A 148 -20.13 -2.36 -23.03
CA GLU A 148 -19.92 -2.19 -21.59
C GLU A 148 -18.68 -1.35 -21.25
N PHE A 149 -17.86 -1.04 -22.25
CA PHE A 149 -16.62 -0.24 -22.12
C PHE A 149 -16.75 1.08 -22.86
N LYS A 150 -17.97 1.58 -23.04
CA LYS A 150 -18.24 2.82 -23.77
C LYS A 150 -17.77 4.03 -22.98
N ILE A 151 -16.93 4.85 -23.61
CA ILE A 151 -16.51 6.15 -23.12
C ILE A 151 -17.47 7.22 -23.64
N TYR A 152 -17.86 8.18 -22.80
CA TYR A 152 -18.76 9.27 -23.16
C TYR A 152 -18.14 10.26 -24.14
N GLU A 153 -18.98 11.07 -24.80
CA GLU A 153 -18.50 12.04 -25.78
C GLU A 153 -17.74 13.19 -25.12
N TYR A 154 -16.54 13.47 -25.62
CA TYR A 154 -15.63 14.50 -25.11
C TYR A 154 -15.09 15.42 -26.22
N THR A 155 -15.72 15.39 -27.40
CA THR A 155 -15.32 16.14 -28.60
C THR A 155 -15.35 17.66 -28.38
N ASP A 156 -16.22 18.13 -27.50
CA ASP A 156 -16.41 19.54 -27.14
C ASP A 156 -15.37 20.09 -26.14
N LEU A 157 -14.52 19.24 -25.55
CA LEU A 157 -13.45 19.67 -24.65
C LEU A 157 -12.33 20.42 -25.39
N GLU A 158 -11.53 21.19 -24.65
CA GLU A 158 -10.34 21.86 -25.18
C GLU A 158 -9.28 20.84 -25.63
N LEU A 159 -8.39 21.22 -26.56
CA LEU A 159 -7.39 20.31 -27.12
C LEU A 159 -6.53 19.62 -26.04
N SER A 160 -6.09 20.37 -25.02
CA SER A 160 -5.29 19.83 -23.92
C SER A 160 -6.05 18.78 -23.12
N GLN A 161 -7.33 19.04 -22.81
CA GLN A 161 -8.20 18.11 -22.09
C GLN A 161 -8.49 16.86 -22.93
N ARG A 162 -8.83 17.04 -24.21
CA ARG A 162 -9.08 15.93 -25.14
C ARG A 162 -7.85 15.04 -25.29
N SER A 163 -6.66 15.63 -25.40
CA SER A 163 -5.42 14.87 -25.52
C SER A 163 -5.17 13.96 -24.33
N VAL A 164 -5.54 14.39 -23.11
CA VAL A 164 -5.47 13.55 -21.91
C VAL A 164 -6.50 12.41 -21.96
N ILE A 165 -7.73 12.67 -22.42
CA ILE A 165 -8.76 11.63 -22.57
C ILE A 165 -8.44 10.66 -23.72
N ASP A 166 -7.84 11.12 -24.81
CA ASP A 166 -7.42 10.28 -25.94
C ASP A 166 -6.38 9.23 -25.48
N GLU A 167 -5.46 9.60 -24.60
CA GLU A 167 -4.50 8.66 -24.01
C GLU A 167 -5.20 7.62 -23.12
N PHE A 168 -6.23 8.02 -22.38
CA PHE A 168 -7.05 7.08 -21.60
C PHE A 168 -7.74 6.07 -22.51
N VAL A 169 -8.41 6.53 -23.57
CA VAL A 169 -9.11 5.69 -24.55
C VAL A 169 -8.15 4.68 -25.17
N ALA A 170 -6.97 5.14 -25.62
CA ALA A 170 -5.95 4.27 -26.19
C ALA A 170 -5.46 3.19 -25.20
N CYS A 171 -5.25 3.56 -23.93
CA CYS A 171 -4.88 2.63 -22.87
C CYS A 171 -5.98 1.60 -22.59
N VAL A 172 -7.25 2.04 -22.52
CA VAL A 172 -8.41 1.16 -22.28
C VAL A 172 -8.58 0.16 -23.42
N ASP A 173 -8.57 0.61 -24.68
CA ASP A 173 -8.72 -0.26 -25.84
C ASP A 173 -7.67 -1.38 -25.86
N LEU A 174 -6.43 -1.02 -25.53
CA LEU A 174 -5.33 -1.96 -25.38
C LEU A 174 -5.59 -2.97 -24.24
N LEU A 175 -5.97 -2.48 -23.07
CA LEU A 175 -6.17 -3.30 -21.87
C LEU A 175 -7.40 -4.21 -21.96
N VAL A 176 -8.53 -3.75 -22.50
CA VAL A 176 -9.72 -4.59 -22.72
C VAL A 176 -9.36 -5.82 -23.54
N SER A 177 -8.60 -5.64 -24.62
CA SER A 177 -8.15 -6.73 -25.48
C SER A 177 -7.23 -7.71 -24.75
N GLN A 178 -6.33 -7.21 -23.91
CA GLN A 178 -5.37 -8.03 -23.17
C GLN A 178 -6.02 -8.76 -21.98
N PHE A 179 -6.84 -8.07 -21.19
CA PHE A 179 -7.61 -8.69 -20.09
C PHE A 179 -8.55 -9.77 -20.61
N ALA A 180 -9.28 -9.52 -21.70
CA ALA A 180 -10.16 -10.53 -22.32
C ALA A 180 -9.44 -11.83 -22.72
N LYS A 181 -8.14 -11.74 -23.02
CA LYS A 181 -7.32 -12.89 -23.44
C LYS A 181 -6.62 -13.57 -22.28
N HIS A 182 -6.11 -12.78 -21.33
CA HIS A 182 -5.15 -13.28 -20.35
C HIS A 182 -5.65 -13.18 -18.91
N GLN A 183 -6.50 -12.21 -18.57
CA GLN A 183 -6.99 -12.02 -17.20
C GLN A 183 -8.44 -11.53 -17.20
N PRO A 184 -9.42 -12.36 -17.61
CA PRO A 184 -10.77 -11.87 -17.85
C PRO A 184 -11.50 -11.40 -16.58
N TYR A 185 -11.10 -11.88 -15.41
CA TYR A 185 -11.65 -11.43 -14.13
C TYR A 185 -11.32 -9.95 -13.81
N GLU A 186 -10.28 -9.36 -14.41
CA GLU A 186 -9.97 -7.93 -14.26
C GLU A 186 -10.83 -7.01 -15.14
N LEU A 187 -11.65 -7.56 -16.03
CA LEU A 187 -12.58 -6.76 -16.83
C LEU A 187 -13.59 -5.99 -15.95
N GLY A 188 -13.96 -6.54 -14.79
CA GLY A 188 -14.81 -5.85 -13.81
C GLY A 188 -14.15 -4.58 -13.26
N THR A 189 -12.89 -4.69 -12.84
CA THR A 189 -12.05 -3.55 -12.39
C THR A 189 -12.04 -2.44 -13.44
N LEU A 190 -11.78 -2.80 -14.70
CA LEU A 190 -11.68 -1.82 -15.78
C LEU A 190 -13.02 -1.14 -16.08
N LYS A 191 -14.15 -1.85 -15.97
CA LYS A 191 -15.49 -1.27 -16.11
C LYS A 191 -15.76 -0.21 -15.05
N CYS A 192 -15.46 -0.50 -13.78
CA CYS A 192 -15.64 0.48 -12.70
C CYS A 192 -14.80 1.74 -12.94
N LEU A 193 -13.57 1.58 -13.41
CA LEU A 193 -12.69 2.71 -13.73
C LEU A 193 -13.20 3.54 -14.92
N ILE A 194 -13.77 2.91 -15.95
CA ILE A 194 -14.38 3.63 -17.08
C ILE A 194 -15.64 4.39 -16.63
N ALA A 195 -16.44 3.81 -15.73
CA ALA A 195 -17.59 4.50 -15.17
C ALA A 195 -17.16 5.79 -14.45
N GLU A 196 -16.11 5.72 -13.63
CA GLU A 196 -15.56 6.93 -12.97
C GLU A 196 -14.98 7.93 -13.97
N MET A 197 -14.28 7.45 -15.00
CA MET A 197 -13.75 8.34 -16.03
C MET A 197 -14.86 9.07 -16.79
N ASN A 198 -15.99 8.38 -17.00
CA ASN A 198 -17.16 8.99 -17.62
C ASN A 198 -17.76 10.10 -16.74
N GLU A 199 -17.79 9.94 -15.42
CA GLU A 199 -18.18 11.02 -14.49
C GLU A 199 -17.23 12.22 -14.59
N LEU A 200 -15.91 11.99 -14.61
CA LEU A 200 -14.92 13.06 -14.80
C LEU A 200 -15.08 13.79 -16.16
N ILE A 201 -15.43 13.05 -17.22
CA ILE A 201 -15.72 13.64 -18.54
C ILE A 201 -16.98 14.51 -18.48
N LEU A 202 -18.04 14.07 -17.78
CA LEU A 202 -19.25 14.86 -17.59
C LEU A 202 -18.97 16.15 -16.81
N GLU A 203 -18.17 16.09 -15.75
CA GLU A 203 -17.74 17.26 -14.99
C GLU A 203 -16.96 18.26 -15.87
N LEU A 204 -15.98 17.78 -16.63
CA LEU A 204 -15.20 18.62 -17.53
C LEU A 204 -16.07 19.29 -18.61
N ASN A 205 -17.00 18.54 -19.19
CA ASN A 205 -17.96 19.07 -20.17
C ASN A 205 -18.84 20.16 -19.52
N TYR A 206 -19.35 19.92 -18.31
CA TYR A 206 -20.19 20.87 -17.59
C TYR A 206 -19.42 22.15 -17.22
N VAL A 207 -18.20 22.04 -16.68
CA VAL A 207 -17.35 23.20 -16.35
C VAL A 207 -17.01 24.01 -17.60
N ASN A 208 -16.69 23.36 -18.72
CA ASN A 208 -16.45 24.05 -19.99
C ASN A 208 -17.70 24.76 -20.51
N TYR A 209 -18.87 24.16 -20.36
CA TYR A 209 -20.15 24.80 -20.67
C TYR A 209 -20.37 26.06 -19.83
N LEU A 210 -20.12 25.99 -18.51
CA LEU A 210 -20.23 27.15 -17.63
C LEU A 210 -19.24 28.26 -18.01
N ASN A 211 -18.01 27.92 -18.40
CA ASN A 211 -17.02 28.89 -18.88
C ASN A 211 -17.49 29.60 -20.17
N ARG A 212 -18.14 28.87 -21.10
CA ARG A 212 -18.75 29.48 -22.30
C ARG A 212 -19.95 30.36 -21.94
N LYS A 213 -20.83 29.88 -21.05
CA LYS A 213 -22.01 30.61 -20.59
C LYS A 213 -21.63 31.90 -19.86
N ALA A 214 -20.63 31.85 -18.98
CA ALA A 214 -20.11 33.01 -18.26
C ALA A 214 -19.52 34.06 -19.21
N SER A 215 -18.79 33.65 -20.26
CA SER A 215 -18.25 34.61 -21.24
C SER A 215 -19.35 35.28 -22.08
N LEU A 216 -20.44 34.56 -22.38
CA LEU A 216 -21.61 35.11 -23.06
C LEU A 216 -22.39 36.10 -22.19
N PHE A 217 -22.48 35.94 -20.86
CA PHE A 217 -23.16 36.93 -20.00
C PHE A 217 -22.57 38.35 -20.08
N PHE A 218 -21.31 38.50 -20.52
CA PHE A 218 -20.65 39.81 -20.67
C PHE A 218 -20.76 40.41 -22.07
N THR A 219 -21.38 39.70 -23.01
CA THR A 219 -21.61 40.16 -24.38
C THR A 219 -23.11 40.03 -24.66
N ASP A 220 -23.81 40.99 -25.25
CA ASP A 220 -25.28 40.96 -25.45
C ASP A 220 -25.83 39.79 -26.33
N GLY A 221 -25.07 38.71 -26.52
CA GLY A 221 -25.43 37.51 -27.25
C GLY A 221 -26.43 36.63 -26.50
N LYS A 222 -27.54 36.31 -27.17
CA LYS A 222 -28.45 35.23 -26.76
C LYS A 222 -27.68 33.91 -26.74
N ALA A 223 -27.45 33.35 -25.56
CA ALA A 223 -26.91 32.00 -25.42
C ALA A 223 -27.87 31.00 -26.10
N SER A 224 -27.32 30.05 -26.86
CA SER A 224 -28.08 28.92 -27.41
C SER A 224 -28.68 28.09 -26.28
N ASP A 225 -29.94 27.66 -26.42
CA ASP A 225 -30.75 26.89 -25.45
C ASP A 225 -30.22 25.46 -25.14
N VAL A 226 -28.94 25.16 -25.40
CA VAL A 226 -28.37 23.85 -25.05
C VAL A 226 -28.08 23.83 -23.55
N SER A 227 -28.98 23.22 -22.77
CA SER A 227 -28.75 22.93 -21.36
C SER A 227 -27.97 21.63 -21.21
N ILE A 228 -26.76 21.69 -20.65
CA ILE A 228 -26.05 20.50 -20.18
C ILE A 228 -26.56 20.17 -18.77
N ILE A 229 -26.89 18.91 -18.52
CA ILE A 229 -27.31 18.44 -17.21
C ILE A 229 -26.10 18.48 -16.27
N LYS A 230 -26.28 19.10 -15.11
CA LYS A 230 -25.27 19.12 -14.06
C LYS A 230 -25.01 17.69 -13.55
N PRO A 231 -23.76 17.21 -13.50
CA PRO A 231 -23.43 15.89 -12.95
C PRO A 231 -23.78 15.79 -11.46
N ASP A 232 -24.16 14.59 -11.02
CA ASP A 232 -24.50 14.32 -9.62
C ASP A 232 -23.31 14.55 -8.68
N SER A 233 -22.09 14.29 -9.16
CA SER A 233 -20.84 14.53 -8.42
C SER A 233 -20.61 16.01 -8.06
N LEU A 234 -21.25 16.95 -8.76
CA LEU A 234 -21.16 18.38 -8.47
C LEU A 234 -22.37 18.89 -7.69
N GLU A 235 -23.28 18.03 -7.22
CA GLU A 235 -24.56 18.42 -6.61
C GLU A 235 -24.40 19.50 -5.51
N GLU A 236 -23.30 19.46 -4.76
CA GLU A 236 -22.95 20.41 -3.69
C GLU A 236 -22.80 21.87 -4.15
N PHE A 237 -22.43 22.13 -5.41
CA PHE A 237 -22.21 23.49 -5.92
C PHE A 237 -23.44 24.08 -6.58
N SER A 238 -23.94 25.23 -6.16
CA SER A 238 -25.03 25.87 -6.93
C SER A 238 -24.53 26.32 -8.31
N GLU A 239 -25.38 26.24 -9.35
CA GLU A 239 -24.99 26.73 -10.68
C GLU A 239 -24.61 28.21 -10.65
N ASP A 240 -25.32 29.02 -9.86
CA ASP A 240 -25.03 30.45 -9.67
C ASP A 240 -23.65 30.70 -9.03
N GLU A 241 -23.26 29.89 -8.04
CA GLU A 241 -21.93 29.94 -7.43
C GLU A 241 -20.86 29.61 -8.45
N LEU A 242 -21.03 28.48 -9.16
CA LEU A 242 -20.08 28.08 -10.20
C LEU A 242 -20.01 29.13 -11.29
N LEU A 243 -21.09 29.77 -11.71
CA LEU A 243 -21.06 30.83 -12.73
C LEU A 243 -20.32 32.09 -12.25
N ARG A 244 -20.42 32.44 -10.96
CA ARG A 244 -19.81 33.65 -10.40
C ARG A 244 -18.34 33.48 -10.04
N ASP A 245 -17.93 32.31 -9.56
CA ASP A 245 -16.58 32.08 -9.08
C ASP A 245 -15.70 31.35 -10.12
N VAL A 246 -14.81 32.10 -10.76
CA VAL A 246 -13.85 31.57 -11.74
C VAL A 246 -12.84 30.63 -11.09
N LEU A 247 -12.42 30.91 -9.85
CA LEU A 247 -11.38 30.14 -9.17
C LEU A 247 -11.90 28.75 -8.81
N VAL A 248 -13.15 28.64 -8.37
CA VAL A 248 -13.80 27.35 -8.09
C VAL A 248 -13.88 26.51 -9.37
N ARG A 249 -14.33 27.09 -10.49
CA ARG A 249 -14.43 26.36 -11.78
C ARG A 249 -13.06 25.87 -12.27
N GLU A 250 -12.05 26.73 -12.25
CA GLU A 250 -10.69 26.34 -12.67
C GLU A 250 -10.07 25.32 -11.70
N GLY A 251 -10.39 25.39 -10.41
CA GLY A 251 -10.03 24.39 -9.42
C GLY A 251 -10.61 23.01 -9.74
N LEU A 252 -11.92 22.93 -10.00
CA LEU A 252 -12.60 21.70 -10.40
C LEU A 252 -12.02 21.13 -11.70
N LYS A 253 -11.81 21.98 -12.71
CA LYS A 253 -11.19 21.59 -13.99
C LYS A 253 -9.81 20.96 -13.77
N HIS A 254 -8.94 21.60 -12.99
CA HIS A 254 -7.61 21.06 -12.72
C HIS A 254 -7.67 19.76 -11.91
N GLN A 255 -8.54 19.67 -10.91
CA GLN A 255 -8.72 18.45 -10.12
C GLN A 255 -9.17 17.27 -11.00
N CYS A 256 -10.13 17.48 -11.89
CA CYS A 256 -10.58 16.46 -12.85
C CYS A 256 -9.42 15.99 -13.73
N LEU A 257 -8.68 16.92 -14.33
CA LEU A 257 -7.56 16.59 -15.20
C LEU A 257 -6.44 15.87 -14.46
N ASP A 258 -6.11 16.29 -13.24
CA ASP A 258 -5.10 15.64 -12.41
C ASP A 258 -5.50 14.20 -12.07
N ARG A 259 -6.79 13.94 -11.79
CA ARG A 259 -7.33 12.58 -11.59
C ARG A 259 -7.17 11.74 -12.86
N VAL A 260 -7.54 12.26 -14.04
CA VAL A 260 -7.38 11.54 -15.31
C VAL A 260 -5.91 11.23 -15.62
N ILE A 261 -5.02 12.20 -15.43
CA ILE A 261 -3.58 12.03 -15.67
C ILE A 261 -3.00 10.93 -14.76
N GLN A 262 -3.41 10.89 -13.49
CA GLN A 262 -2.98 9.83 -12.57
C GLN A 262 -3.46 8.45 -13.02
N VAL A 263 -4.71 8.33 -13.47
CA VAL A 263 -5.25 7.08 -14.03
C VAL A 263 -4.47 6.65 -15.28
N ASN A 264 -4.22 7.56 -16.22
CA ASN A 264 -3.44 7.27 -17.44
C ASN A 264 -2.03 6.78 -17.13
N ALA A 265 -1.37 7.42 -16.15
CA ALA A 265 -0.05 7.01 -15.72
C ALA A 265 -0.07 5.58 -15.16
N ALA A 266 -1.04 5.27 -14.31
CA ALA A 266 -1.20 3.93 -13.74
C ALA A 266 -1.54 2.88 -14.82
N LEU A 267 -2.48 3.15 -15.72
CA LEU A 267 -2.85 2.24 -16.81
C LEU A 267 -1.69 1.95 -17.76
N SER A 268 -0.88 2.97 -18.10
CA SER A 268 0.32 2.80 -18.92
C SER A 268 1.31 1.82 -18.28
N TYR A 269 1.54 1.94 -16.96
CA TYR A 269 2.39 1.01 -16.22
C TYR A 269 1.78 -0.38 -16.15
N VAL A 270 0.50 -0.51 -15.78
CA VAL A 270 -0.20 -1.81 -15.69
C VAL A 270 -0.15 -2.53 -17.03
N SER A 271 -0.50 -1.85 -18.12
CA SER A 271 -0.49 -2.41 -19.47
C SER A 271 0.88 -2.96 -19.85
N THR A 272 1.92 -2.15 -19.63
CA THR A 272 3.28 -2.53 -19.99
C THR A 272 3.83 -3.63 -19.08
N GLN A 273 3.67 -3.52 -17.76
CA GLN A 273 4.29 -4.42 -16.80
C GLN A 273 3.59 -5.78 -16.73
N THR A 274 2.27 -5.80 -16.87
CA THR A 274 1.46 -7.02 -16.80
C THR A 274 1.57 -7.85 -18.07
N PHE A 275 1.54 -7.20 -19.24
CA PHE A 275 1.43 -7.89 -20.54
C PHE A 275 2.72 -7.91 -21.36
N SER A 276 3.83 -7.35 -20.86
CA SER A 276 5.12 -7.63 -21.50
C SER A 276 5.54 -9.07 -21.27
N GLY A 277 6.03 -9.74 -22.30
CA GLY A 277 6.37 -11.16 -22.23
C GLY A 277 5.16 -12.09 -22.12
N VAL A 278 3.95 -11.60 -22.39
CA VAL A 278 2.77 -12.45 -22.63
C VAL A 278 2.88 -13.12 -23.99
N THR A 279 2.25 -14.28 -24.18
CA THR A 279 2.22 -14.99 -25.45
C THR A 279 1.50 -14.16 -26.54
N PRO A 280 2.15 -13.84 -27.69
CA PRO A 280 3.50 -14.21 -28.11
C PRO A 280 4.63 -13.39 -27.43
N ILE A 281 5.55 -14.08 -26.74
CA ILE A 281 6.53 -13.49 -25.79
C ILE A 281 7.41 -12.42 -26.42
N LEU A 282 7.85 -12.63 -27.67
CA LEU A 282 8.76 -11.70 -28.34
C LEU A 282 8.04 -10.47 -28.92
N GLU A 283 6.71 -10.43 -28.95
CA GLU A 283 5.94 -9.32 -29.53
C GLU A 283 6.13 -8.03 -28.73
N ARG A 284 6.10 -8.10 -27.40
CA ARG A 284 6.15 -6.91 -26.52
C ARG A 284 7.32 -6.93 -25.57
N ARG A 285 8.06 -5.82 -25.52
CA ARG A 285 9.20 -5.63 -24.63
C ARG A 285 8.77 -4.94 -23.33
N SER A 286 9.24 -5.46 -22.19
CA SER A 286 9.08 -4.74 -20.91
C SER A 286 10.00 -3.52 -20.81
N ILE A 287 9.46 -2.44 -20.25
CA ILE A 287 10.24 -1.25 -19.86
C ILE A 287 11.25 -1.55 -18.75
N LEU A 288 11.01 -2.59 -17.94
CA LEU A 288 11.92 -3.02 -16.88
C LEU A 288 13.04 -3.86 -17.49
N ARG A 289 14.24 -3.26 -17.66
CA ARG A 289 15.35 -3.89 -18.40
C ARG A 289 15.75 -5.28 -17.89
N ARG A 290 15.78 -5.49 -16.57
CA ARG A 290 16.06 -6.81 -15.95
C ARG A 290 15.00 -7.87 -16.28
N HIS A 291 13.79 -7.44 -16.63
CA HIS A 291 12.66 -8.31 -16.96
C HIS A 291 12.15 -8.04 -18.39
N SER A 292 13.05 -7.63 -19.28
CA SER A 292 12.73 -7.18 -20.64
C SER A 292 12.15 -8.28 -21.55
N LEU A 293 12.34 -9.55 -21.20
CA LEU A 293 11.85 -10.71 -21.94
C LEU A 293 10.47 -11.18 -21.47
N LEU A 294 10.35 -11.66 -20.22
CA LEU A 294 9.14 -12.28 -19.67
C LEU A 294 8.25 -11.30 -18.88
N GLY A 295 8.70 -10.06 -18.70
CA GLY A 295 7.97 -9.05 -17.93
C GLY A 295 7.88 -9.39 -16.44
N VAL A 296 6.91 -8.77 -15.77
CA VAL A 296 6.67 -8.90 -14.32
C VAL A 296 5.19 -9.15 -13.99
N GLY A 297 4.45 -9.74 -14.94
CA GLY A 297 3.00 -9.87 -14.83
C GLY A 297 2.51 -10.69 -13.64
N SER A 298 3.24 -11.72 -13.21
CA SER A 298 2.91 -12.47 -11.99
C SER A 298 3.16 -11.62 -10.74
N ALA A 299 4.22 -10.81 -10.71
CA ALA A 299 4.44 -9.89 -9.60
C ALA A 299 3.32 -8.84 -9.51
N VAL A 300 2.92 -8.24 -10.64
CA VAL A 300 1.79 -7.30 -10.68
C VAL A 300 0.49 -7.97 -10.23
N LYS A 301 0.21 -9.20 -10.70
CA LYS A 301 -0.96 -9.97 -10.30
C LYS A 301 -0.95 -10.29 -8.80
N GLY A 302 0.15 -10.77 -8.23
CA GLY A 302 0.27 -11.07 -6.80
C GLY A 302 0.06 -9.84 -5.92
N VAL A 303 0.60 -8.69 -6.33
CA VAL A 303 0.36 -7.41 -5.66
C VAL A 303 -1.11 -7.00 -5.78
N THR A 304 -1.68 -7.06 -6.98
CA THR A 304 -3.10 -6.75 -7.23
C THR A 304 -4.02 -7.60 -6.35
N LYS A 305 -3.80 -8.91 -6.28
CA LYS A 305 -4.59 -9.84 -5.44
C LYS A 305 -4.44 -9.53 -3.96
N THR A 306 -3.25 -9.12 -3.51
CA THR A 306 -3.02 -8.68 -2.12
C THR A 306 -3.81 -7.41 -1.81
N ILE A 307 -3.82 -6.43 -2.72
CA ILE A 307 -4.58 -5.18 -2.54
C ILE A 307 -6.08 -5.41 -2.58
N ARG A 308 -6.58 -6.23 -3.51
CA ARG A 308 -8.00 -6.61 -3.56
C ARG A 308 -8.43 -7.29 -2.27
N PHE A 309 -7.61 -8.20 -1.74
CA PHE A 309 -7.84 -8.82 -0.45
C PHE A 309 -7.97 -7.80 0.69
N ILE A 310 -7.12 -6.76 0.70
CA ILE A 310 -7.19 -5.67 1.69
C ILE A 310 -8.43 -4.80 1.49
N GLU A 311 -8.74 -4.41 0.25
CA GLU A 311 -9.94 -3.65 -0.10
C GLU A 311 -11.21 -4.40 0.31
N ASP A 312 -11.30 -5.70 0.04
CA ASP A 312 -12.43 -6.56 0.42
C ASP A 312 -12.60 -6.65 1.95
N ALA A 313 -11.50 -6.66 2.70
CA ALA A 313 -11.53 -6.61 4.15
C ALA A 313 -12.06 -5.25 4.64
N PHE A 314 -11.52 -4.14 4.14
CA PHE A 314 -11.93 -2.77 4.50
C PHE A 314 -13.33 -2.42 4.01
N ASN A 315 -13.81 -2.99 2.90
CA ASN A 315 -15.17 -2.82 2.40
C ASN A 315 -16.24 -3.33 3.35
N GLY A 316 -15.88 -4.17 4.32
CA GLY A 316 -16.77 -4.50 5.44
C GLY A 316 -17.12 -3.30 6.33
N LEU A 317 -16.38 -2.20 6.23
CA LEU A 317 -16.61 -0.94 6.92
C LEU A 317 -17.03 0.14 5.90
N ASN A 318 -18.34 0.38 5.77
CA ASN A 318 -18.81 1.56 5.05
C ASN A 318 -18.59 2.81 5.93
N ILE A 319 -17.38 3.37 5.86
CA ILE A 319 -16.93 4.46 6.74
C ILE A 319 -17.82 5.71 6.62
N ASP A 320 -18.33 5.99 5.42
CA ASP A 320 -19.27 7.08 5.17
C ASP A 320 -20.56 6.89 5.99
N GLU A 321 -21.25 5.77 5.78
CA GLU A 321 -22.49 5.41 6.50
C GLU A 321 -22.29 5.37 8.01
N ILE A 322 -21.16 4.80 8.46
CA ILE A 322 -20.84 4.69 9.88
C ILE A 322 -20.67 6.08 10.50
N ILE A 323 -19.92 6.98 9.87
CA ILE A 323 -19.63 8.29 10.46
C ILE A 323 -20.83 9.23 10.32
N ASN A 324 -21.37 9.37 9.10
CA ASN A 324 -22.38 10.36 8.80
C ASN A 324 -23.77 10.00 9.34
N ASN A 325 -24.10 8.71 9.43
CA ASN A 325 -25.38 8.26 9.97
C ASN A 325 -25.24 7.67 11.37
N SER A 326 -24.32 6.72 11.58
CA SER A 326 -24.29 6.00 12.87
C SER A 326 -23.68 6.84 14.00
N PHE A 327 -22.49 7.44 13.82
CA PHE A 327 -21.83 8.24 14.85
C PHE A 327 -22.57 9.56 15.13
N LYS A 328 -23.17 10.16 14.10
CA LYS A 328 -23.99 11.37 14.24
C LYS A 328 -25.23 11.15 15.12
N ASN A 329 -25.78 9.94 15.13
CA ASN A 329 -26.96 9.59 15.92
C ASN A 329 -26.63 8.80 17.19
N SER A 330 -25.36 8.46 17.42
CA SER A 330 -24.91 7.72 18.59
C SER A 330 -24.64 8.64 19.79
N PRO A 331 -24.82 8.14 21.03
CA PRO A 331 -24.57 8.94 22.22
C PRO A 331 -23.10 9.35 22.32
N LYS A 332 -22.85 10.46 23.02
CA LYS A 332 -21.52 10.94 23.39
C LYS A 332 -20.58 9.82 23.83
N LEU A 333 -19.29 9.94 23.48
CA LEU A 333 -18.24 9.06 24.02
C LEU A 333 -18.15 9.24 25.54
N SER A 334 -18.18 8.13 26.28
CA SER A 334 -17.96 8.15 27.74
C SER A 334 -16.49 8.36 28.08
N GLY A 335 -16.18 8.99 29.21
CA GLY A 335 -14.81 9.11 29.73
C GLY A 335 -14.05 10.33 29.22
N ILE A 336 -14.74 11.29 28.61
CA ILE A 336 -14.20 12.59 28.17
C ILE A 336 -14.68 13.76 29.05
N GLU A 337 -15.38 13.46 30.15
CA GLU A 337 -15.98 14.42 31.09
C GLU A 337 -15.01 15.00 32.12
N GLU A 338 -13.91 14.29 32.39
CA GLU A 338 -12.88 14.66 33.36
C GLU A 338 -12.00 15.81 32.81
N PRO A 339 -11.14 16.45 33.63
CA PRO A 339 -10.21 17.45 33.11
C PRO A 339 -9.54 16.90 31.85
N LEU A 340 -9.58 17.68 30.76
CA LEU A 340 -9.34 17.32 29.34
C LEU A 340 -8.03 16.56 29.01
N VAL A 341 -7.27 16.21 30.04
CA VAL A 341 -5.95 15.59 30.00
C VAL A 341 -6.00 14.11 30.41
N GLN A 342 -7.11 13.61 30.98
CA GLN A 342 -7.25 12.21 31.39
C GLN A 342 -8.47 11.55 30.75
N ILE A 343 -8.29 11.13 29.50
CA ILE A 343 -9.32 10.41 28.74
C ILE A 343 -9.38 8.96 29.22
N ASN A 344 -10.57 8.47 29.54
CA ASN A 344 -10.78 7.06 29.89
C ASN A 344 -11.42 6.30 28.72
N THR A 345 -10.62 5.48 28.04
CA THR A 345 -11.03 4.76 26.82
C THR A 345 -11.54 3.34 27.06
N LYS A 346 -11.60 2.87 28.33
CA LYS A 346 -11.87 1.46 28.66
C LYS A 346 -13.14 0.86 28.03
N LYS A 347 -14.13 1.68 27.71
CA LYS A 347 -15.42 1.26 27.14
C LYS A 347 -15.55 1.56 25.64
N TRP A 348 -14.56 2.20 25.02
CA TRP A 348 -14.66 2.72 23.66
C TRP A 348 -14.83 1.62 22.63
N SER A 349 -13.93 0.63 22.60
CA SER A 349 -14.01 -0.49 21.65
C SER A 349 -15.30 -1.30 21.78
N GLU A 350 -15.79 -1.54 23.00
CA GLU A 350 -17.03 -2.30 23.21
C GLU A 350 -18.31 -1.52 22.90
N GLN A 351 -18.34 -0.21 23.21
CA GLN A 351 -19.56 0.58 23.18
C GLN A 351 -19.67 1.53 21.99
N TYR A 352 -18.56 1.89 21.36
CA TYR A 352 -18.50 2.97 20.37
C TYR A 352 -17.68 2.61 19.13
N GLY A 353 -16.96 1.48 19.15
CA GLY A 353 -16.14 1.02 18.02
C GLY A 353 -16.92 0.74 16.74
N VAL A 354 -16.24 0.88 15.61
CA VAL A 354 -16.81 0.66 14.25
C VAL A 354 -17.34 -0.77 14.04
N ASP A 355 -16.86 -1.76 14.79
CA ASP A 355 -17.30 -3.16 14.70
C ASP A 355 -18.82 -3.36 14.87
N LYS A 356 -19.49 -2.46 15.60
CA LYS A 356 -20.94 -2.48 15.78
C LYS A 356 -21.71 -2.34 14.47
N TRP A 357 -21.11 -1.69 13.50
CA TRP A 357 -21.72 -1.29 12.24
C TRP A 357 -21.12 -2.02 11.04
N PHE A 358 -20.20 -2.96 11.27
CA PHE A 358 -19.58 -3.76 10.23
C PHE A 358 -20.62 -4.56 9.43
N GLY A 359 -20.49 -4.51 8.10
CA GLY A 359 -21.39 -5.17 7.15
C GLY A 359 -22.72 -4.44 6.92
N GLN A 360 -22.91 -3.24 7.48
CA GLN A 360 -24.07 -2.41 7.18
C GLN A 360 -23.78 -1.51 5.98
N GLY A 361 -24.64 -1.58 4.97
CA GLY A 361 -24.50 -0.85 3.72
C GLY A 361 -23.51 -1.50 2.75
N ALA A 362 -23.77 -1.35 1.45
CA ALA A 362 -22.77 -1.62 0.43
C ALA A 362 -21.87 -0.38 0.31
N ASN A 363 -20.55 -0.58 0.24
CA ASN A 363 -19.65 0.50 -0.12
C ASN A 363 -19.62 0.61 -1.65
N GLU A 364 -20.60 1.31 -2.22
CA GLU A 364 -20.76 1.45 -3.68
C GLU A 364 -19.66 2.34 -4.30
N ASN A 365 -18.92 3.09 -3.47
CA ASN A 365 -17.99 4.13 -3.92
C ASN A 365 -16.50 3.74 -3.86
N GLN A 366 -16.16 2.46 -3.66
CA GLN A 366 -14.76 2.04 -3.71
C GLN A 366 -14.33 1.66 -5.12
N PHE A 367 -13.43 2.48 -5.67
CA PHE A 367 -12.77 2.19 -6.93
C PHE A 367 -11.59 1.24 -6.70
N PRO A 368 -11.55 0.12 -7.43
CA PRO A 368 -10.47 -0.84 -7.30
C PRO A 368 -9.14 -0.21 -7.74
N LYS A 369 -8.14 -0.17 -6.86
CA LYS A 369 -6.83 0.42 -7.16
C LYS A 369 -6.05 -0.38 -8.21
N LEU A 370 -5.33 0.33 -9.07
CA LEU A 370 -4.39 -0.22 -10.04
C LEU A 370 -3.00 -0.40 -9.42
N ALA A 371 -2.51 -1.63 -9.38
CA ALA A 371 -1.20 -1.95 -8.84
C ALA A 371 -0.10 -1.92 -9.91
N TYR A 372 1.04 -1.30 -9.62
CA TYR A 372 2.20 -1.34 -10.51
C TYR A 372 3.53 -1.12 -9.76
N PHE A 373 4.66 -1.36 -10.42
CA PHE A 373 5.98 -1.08 -9.88
C PHE A 373 6.52 0.25 -10.42
N SER A 374 7.07 1.08 -9.53
CA SER A 374 7.63 2.39 -9.87
C SER A 374 9.04 2.56 -9.33
N GLY A 375 9.96 2.97 -10.20
CA GLY A 375 11.30 3.36 -9.80
C GLY A 375 11.38 4.79 -9.24
N ARG A 376 10.37 5.63 -9.51
CA ARG A 376 10.33 7.03 -9.07
C ARG A 376 9.54 7.22 -7.78
N LEU A 377 8.39 6.57 -7.67
CA LEU A 377 7.46 6.80 -6.57
C LEU A 377 7.74 5.90 -5.36
N GLY A 378 8.40 4.76 -5.55
CA GLY A 378 8.60 3.78 -4.47
C GLY A 378 7.27 3.15 -4.07
N PHE A 379 7.06 2.98 -2.76
CA PHE A 379 5.76 2.65 -2.20
C PHE A 379 4.93 3.93 -2.08
N ARG A 380 3.75 3.95 -2.69
CA ARG A 380 2.85 5.11 -2.62
C ARG A 380 1.42 4.72 -2.93
N GLU A 381 0.50 5.09 -2.04
CA GLU A 381 -0.93 5.11 -2.32
C GLU A 381 -1.36 6.42 -3.00
N ALA A 382 -2.28 6.27 -3.96
CA ALA A 382 -3.08 7.33 -4.56
C ALA A 382 -4.53 6.84 -4.72
N GLU A 383 -5.44 7.75 -5.07
CA GLU A 383 -6.88 7.46 -5.17
C GLU A 383 -7.18 6.20 -6.00
N TYR A 384 -6.65 6.12 -7.23
CA TYR A 384 -6.91 5.02 -8.17
C TYR A 384 -5.78 4.01 -8.30
N SER A 385 -4.69 4.19 -7.56
CA SER A 385 -3.50 3.39 -7.82
C SER A 385 -2.65 3.23 -6.59
N ILE A 386 -1.84 2.18 -6.63
CA ILE A 386 -0.87 1.90 -5.60
C ILE A 386 0.39 1.38 -6.27
N SER A 387 1.49 2.08 -6.01
CA SER A 387 2.78 1.71 -6.55
C SER A 387 3.63 1.00 -5.50
N ALA A 388 4.38 0.00 -5.94
CA ALA A 388 5.45 -0.63 -5.19
C ALA A 388 6.81 -0.20 -5.75
N ALA A 389 7.86 -0.19 -4.92
CA ALA A 389 9.20 0.12 -5.41
C ALA A 389 9.68 -0.95 -6.41
N ASN A 390 10.35 -0.56 -7.51
CA ASN A 390 10.95 -1.51 -8.45
C ASN A 390 11.90 -2.51 -7.78
N GLN A 391 12.58 -2.07 -6.72
CA GLN A 391 13.49 -2.89 -5.92
C GLN A 391 12.77 -4.07 -5.26
N ALA A 392 11.47 -3.95 -4.96
CA ALA A 392 10.66 -5.02 -4.42
C ALA A 392 10.47 -6.18 -5.41
N LEU A 393 10.73 -6.02 -6.72
CA LEU A 393 10.73 -7.13 -7.67
C LEU A 393 11.87 -8.12 -7.41
N THR A 394 13.01 -7.61 -6.96
CA THR A 394 14.20 -8.42 -6.64
C THR A 394 14.28 -8.74 -5.16
N CYS A 395 13.90 -7.79 -4.31
CA CYS A 395 14.12 -7.83 -2.87
C CYS A 395 12.82 -7.78 -2.05
N GLY A 396 11.66 -8.00 -2.68
CA GLY A 396 10.34 -7.99 -2.04
C GLY A 396 10.20 -9.02 -0.91
N GLY A 397 10.99 -10.08 -0.99
CA GLY A 397 11.16 -11.09 0.05
C GLY A 397 12.01 -10.65 1.24
N GLY A 398 12.87 -9.64 1.10
CA GLY A 398 13.78 -9.17 2.15
C GLY A 398 13.14 -8.17 3.11
N LEU A 399 13.92 -7.68 4.08
CA LEU A 399 13.46 -6.71 5.08
C LEU A 399 13.42 -5.28 4.50
N ASP A 400 14.43 -4.91 3.71
CA ASP A 400 14.64 -3.54 3.21
C ASP A 400 13.53 -3.05 2.26
N TRP A 401 13.15 -3.89 1.29
CA TRP A 401 12.17 -3.58 0.24
C TRP A 401 10.95 -4.49 0.33
N SER A 402 10.52 -4.75 1.56
CA SER A 402 9.43 -5.67 1.86
C SER A 402 8.14 -5.33 1.11
N ILE A 403 7.53 -6.32 0.46
CA ILE A 403 6.23 -6.12 -0.19
C ILE A 403 5.10 -5.80 0.81
N LEU A 404 5.28 -6.16 2.09
CA LEU A 404 4.34 -5.78 3.16
C LEU A 404 4.24 -4.26 3.35
N THR A 405 5.19 -3.46 2.89
CA THR A 405 5.06 -2.00 2.94
C THR A 405 3.82 -1.50 2.20
N ILE A 406 3.26 -2.28 1.26
CA ILE A 406 1.97 -1.99 0.63
C ILE A 406 0.82 -1.94 1.65
N THR A 407 0.86 -2.71 2.74
CA THR A 407 -0.20 -2.68 3.76
C THR A 407 -0.26 -1.33 4.47
N HIS A 408 0.92 -0.74 4.73
CA HIS A 408 1.05 0.60 5.26
C HIS A 408 0.43 1.65 4.32
N GLU A 409 0.78 1.58 3.04
CA GLU A 409 0.22 2.46 2.00
C GLU A 409 -1.30 2.31 1.86
N MET A 410 -1.83 1.08 1.88
CA MET A 410 -3.27 0.85 1.87
C MET A 410 -3.97 1.41 3.11
N THR A 411 -3.30 1.40 4.26
CA THR A 411 -3.83 1.99 5.49
C THR A 411 -3.93 3.51 5.39
N HIS A 412 -3.03 4.19 4.66
CA HIS A 412 -3.17 5.63 4.38
C HIS A 412 -4.49 5.96 3.68
N GLY A 413 -4.89 5.16 2.69
CA GLY A 413 -6.18 5.31 2.00
C GLY A 413 -7.36 5.18 2.98
N HIS A 414 -7.37 4.11 3.78
CA HIS A 414 -8.41 3.87 4.78
C HIS A 414 -8.51 5.01 5.83
N VAL A 415 -7.38 5.49 6.34
CA VAL A 415 -7.35 6.61 7.29
C VAL A 415 -7.80 7.92 6.63
N ARG A 416 -7.47 8.15 5.35
CA ARG A 416 -7.91 9.34 4.63
C ARG A 416 -9.44 9.38 4.53
N ASP A 417 -10.07 8.24 4.26
CA ASP A 417 -11.54 8.14 4.25
C ASP A 417 -12.13 8.47 5.62
N ILE A 418 -11.57 7.89 6.70
CA ILE A 418 -11.99 8.21 8.07
C ILE A 418 -11.88 9.72 8.33
N LEU A 419 -10.74 10.33 8.06
CA LEU A 419 -10.51 11.75 8.32
C LEU A 419 -11.40 12.65 7.47
N LYS A 420 -11.63 12.30 6.21
CA LYS A 420 -12.55 13.01 5.31
C LYS A 420 -13.94 13.11 5.94
N TYR A 421 -14.54 11.99 6.33
CA TYR A 421 -15.90 12.02 6.89
C TYR A 421 -15.96 12.61 8.31
N VAL A 422 -14.92 12.40 9.14
CA VAL A 422 -14.88 13.02 10.48
C VAL A 422 -14.75 14.54 10.39
N LEU A 423 -13.86 15.07 9.55
CA LEU A 423 -13.41 16.47 9.62
C LEU A 423 -13.97 17.37 8.50
N SER A 424 -14.50 16.82 7.41
CA SER A 424 -15.13 17.62 6.35
C SER A 424 -16.65 17.72 6.54
N GLY A 425 -17.27 16.69 7.14
CA GLY A 425 -18.69 16.69 7.44
C GLY A 425 -19.61 16.32 6.28
N ASP A 426 -20.85 16.81 6.30
CA ASP A 426 -21.79 16.53 5.22
C ASP A 426 -21.42 17.43 4.04
N LEU A 427 -20.72 16.86 3.06
CA LEU A 427 -20.17 17.55 1.88
C LEU A 427 -21.21 18.38 1.11
N ARG A 428 -22.52 18.11 1.31
CA ARG A 428 -23.62 18.87 0.74
C ARG A 428 -23.82 20.26 1.36
N HIS A 429 -23.14 20.57 2.47
CA HIS A 429 -23.22 21.88 3.13
C HIS A 429 -21.98 22.73 2.83
N ASN A 430 -22.13 24.05 3.00
CA ASN A 430 -21.00 24.97 2.91
C ASN A 430 -19.93 24.60 3.95
N VAL A 431 -18.77 24.14 3.46
CA VAL A 431 -17.63 23.65 4.26
C VAL A 431 -17.19 24.67 5.31
N ASP A 432 -17.28 25.97 5.01
CA ASP A 432 -16.91 27.02 5.96
C ASP A 432 -17.88 27.15 7.12
N ASP A 433 -19.18 27.01 6.84
CA ASP A 433 -20.20 27.08 7.88
C ASP A 433 -20.19 25.81 8.74
N GLU A 434 -19.97 24.63 8.16
CA GLU A 434 -19.82 23.41 8.95
C GLU A 434 -18.58 23.48 9.85
N PHE A 435 -17.44 23.95 9.34
CA PHE A 435 -16.24 24.10 10.16
C PHE A 435 -16.44 25.10 11.32
N LYS A 436 -17.13 26.23 11.08
CA LYS A 436 -17.50 27.18 12.14
C LYS A 436 -18.41 26.52 13.20
N GLN A 437 -19.35 25.68 12.78
CA GLN A 437 -20.21 24.93 13.69
C GLN A 437 -19.42 23.93 14.53
N MET A 438 -18.51 23.16 13.91
CA MET A 438 -17.59 22.26 14.63
C MET A 438 -16.75 23.02 15.65
N HIS A 439 -16.19 24.18 15.28
CA HIS A 439 -15.41 25.01 16.20
C HIS A 439 -16.27 25.57 17.35
N ALA A 440 -17.51 26.02 17.06
CA ALA A 440 -18.44 26.46 18.10
C ALA A 440 -18.80 25.31 19.08
N CYS A 441 -18.99 24.10 18.56
CA CYS A 441 -19.20 22.89 19.36
C CYS A 441 -18.00 22.61 20.28
N PHE A 442 -16.78 22.68 19.75
CA PHE A 442 -15.56 22.51 20.54
C PHE A 442 -15.41 23.55 21.65
N ARG A 443 -15.70 24.83 21.39
CA ARG A 443 -15.68 25.86 22.44
C ARG A 443 -16.70 25.58 23.55
N LYS A 444 -17.90 25.11 23.21
CA LYS A 444 -18.89 24.66 24.21
C LYS A 444 -18.38 23.46 25.01
N PHE A 445 -17.72 22.51 24.34
CA PHE A 445 -17.13 21.35 24.98
C PHE A 445 -16.04 21.73 25.98
N CYS A 446 -15.15 22.66 25.63
CA CYS A 446 -14.12 23.17 26.54
C CYS A 446 -14.72 23.89 27.77
N GLN A 447 -15.87 24.54 27.63
CA GLN A 447 -16.56 25.23 28.72
C GLN A 447 -17.32 24.27 29.65
N ASN A 448 -17.94 23.24 29.08
CA ASN A 448 -18.73 22.27 29.84
C ASN A 448 -18.68 20.87 29.19
N PRO A 449 -17.60 20.09 29.42
CA PRO A 449 -17.44 18.77 28.83
C PRO A 449 -18.46 17.76 29.37
N LYS A 450 -19.18 18.08 30.45
CA LYS A 450 -20.22 17.23 31.07
C LYS A 450 -21.62 17.41 30.48
N SER A 451 -21.80 18.32 29.52
CA SER A 451 -23.11 18.53 28.88
C SER A 451 -23.57 17.28 28.12
N ASP A 452 -24.84 16.89 28.29
CA ASP A 452 -25.46 15.72 27.63
C ASP A 452 -25.87 15.98 26.16
N GLY A 453 -25.48 17.13 25.60
CA GLY A 453 -25.88 17.55 24.26
C GLY A 453 -24.96 17.12 23.10
N PHE A 454 -23.91 16.34 23.37
CA PHE A 454 -22.94 15.96 22.33
C PHE A 454 -23.24 14.56 21.76
N THR A 455 -23.04 14.40 20.47
CA THR A 455 -23.07 13.10 19.78
C THR A 455 -21.71 12.39 19.85
N GLN A 456 -21.64 11.13 19.43
CA GLN A 456 -20.37 10.43 19.27
C GLN A 456 -19.46 11.15 18.27
N LEU A 457 -20.00 11.57 17.11
CA LEU A 457 -19.22 12.28 16.09
C LEU A 457 -18.65 13.60 16.62
N GLU A 458 -19.47 14.40 17.32
CA GLU A 458 -19.01 15.64 17.94
C GLU A 458 -17.94 15.39 19.00
N SER A 459 -18.07 14.32 19.78
CA SER A 459 -17.05 13.91 20.75
C SER A 459 -15.71 13.62 20.06
N ILE A 460 -15.73 12.87 18.96
CA ILE A 460 -14.53 12.55 18.16
C ILE A 460 -13.91 13.83 17.59
N ARG A 461 -14.71 14.71 16.97
CA ARG A 461 -14.26 16.01 16.44
C ARG A 461 -13.62 16.87 17.52
N ASN A 462 -14.24 16.94 18.70
CA ASN A 462 -13.71 17.69 19.84
C ASN A 462 -12.36 17.14 20.32
N LEU A 463 -12.14 15.82 20.25
CA LEU A 463 -10.86 15.19 20.58
C LEU A 463 -9.77 15.50 19.56
N PHE A 464 -10.09 15.53 18.26
CA PHE A 464 -9.17 16.04 17.24
C PHE A 464 -8.79 17.50 17.50
N PHE A 465 -9.76 18.37 17.78
CA PHE A 465 -9.48 19.78 18.06
C PHE A 465 -8.73 20.00 19.37
N LEU A 466 -8.98 19.16 20.37
CA LEU A 466 -8.18 19.11 21.59
C LEU A 466 -6.72 18.77 21.27
N TYR A 467 -6.45 17.75 20.45
CA TYR A 467 -5.09 17.46 19.97
C TYR A 467 -4.45 18.66 19.28
N LEU A 468 -5.17 19.35 18.38
CA LEU A 468 -4.66 20.54 17.68
C LEU A 468 -4.31 21.69 18.64
N SER A 469 -5.15 21.97 19.63
CA SER A 469 -4.87 22.98 20.65
C SER A 469 -3.64 22.62 21.50
N LEU A 470 -3.49 21.33 21.85
CA LEU A 470 -2.37 20.86 22.65
C LEU A 470 -1.06 20.81 21.87
N SER A 471 -1.09 20.50 20.58
CA SER A 471 0.11 20.39 19.76
C SER A 471 0.85 21.71 19.59
N LEU A 472 0.15 22.85 19.68
CA LEU A 472 0.78 24.18 19.68
C LEU A 472 1.68 24.42 20.90
N THR A 473 1.26 23.96 22.08
CA THR A 473 1.98 24.19 23.33
C THR A 473 2.96 23.08 23.66
N HIS A 474 2.56 21.84 23.40
CA HIS A 474 3.31 20.63 23.74
C HIS A 474 4.08 20.03 22.56
N GLY A 475 3.87 20.52 21.35
CA GLY A 475 4.50 20.00 20.13
C GLY A 475 3.74 18.82 19.51
N SER A 476 4.21 18.41 18.34
CA SER A 476 3.69 17.29 17.55
C SER A 476 4.84 16.41 17.05
N LEU A 477 4.57 15.53 16.07
CA LEU A 477 5.63 14.76 15.42
C LEU A 477 6.64 15.69 14.73
N THR A 478 6.17 16.68 13.99
CA THR A 478 7.01 17.60 13.19
C THR A 478 7.42 18.85 13.97
N PHE A 479 6.60 19.31 14.91
CA PHE A 479 6.84 20.55 15.64
C PHE A 479 7.37 20.29 17.07
N ARG A 480 8.39 21.04 17.48
CA ARG A 480 8.85 21.06 18.87
C ARG A 480 8.09 22.14 19.63
N GLY A 481 7.34 21.75 20.66
CA GLY A 481 6.55 22.67 21.47
C GLY A 481 7.38 23.76 22.13
N MET A 482 6.78 24.94 22.35
CA MET A 482 7.43 26.09 23.00
C MET A 482 7.30 26.10 24.54
N GLY A 483 6.54 25.17 25.12
CA GLY A 483 6.20 25.18 26.54
C GLY A 483 7.39 24.99 27.49
N ARG A 484 7.52 25.89 28.48
CA ARG A 484 8.33 25.65 29.68
C ARG A 484 7.57 24.68 30.60
N VAL A 485 8.06 23.46 30.72
CA VAL A 485 7.49 22.41 31.59
C VAL A 485 7.89 22.65 33.04
N GLU A 486 7.51 23.79 33.60
CA GLU A 486 7.80 24.13 34.99
C GLU A 486 6.68 23.70 35.95
N ASN A 487 5.45 23.46 35.46
CA ASN A 487 4.36 22.88 36.27
C ASN A 487 3.59 21.80 35.50
N ARG A 488 3.72 20.54 35.94
CA ARG A 488 3.15 19.33 35.31
C ARG A 488 1.62 19.23 35.35
N GLN A 489 0.89 20.18 35.92
CA GLN A 489 -0.52 20.00 36.30
C GLN A 489 -1.53 20.89 35.58
N VAL A 490 -1.12 21.98 34.93
CA VAL A 490 -2.07 22.86 34.24
C VAL A 490 -1.75 22.87 32.75
N VAL A 491 -2.55 22.13 32.00
CA VAL A 491 -2.58 22.22 30.54
C VAL A 491 -3.49 23.39 30.20
N GLU A 492 -2.90 24.54 29.86
CA GLU A 492 -3.68 25.67 29.35
C GLU A 492 -4.10 25.35 27.92
N LEU A 493 -5.41 25.19 27.72
CA LEU A 493 -5.96 25.18 26.37
C LEU A 493 -5.79 26.56 25.75
N VAL A 494 -5.21 26.58 24.55
CA VAL A 494 -5.18 27.78 23.73
C VAL A 494 -6.54 27.91 23.06
N ASP A 495 -7.27 28.99 23.37
CA ASP A 495 -8.48 29.38 22.64
C ASP A 495 -8.04 29.94 21.28
N LEU A 496 -8.28 29.18 20.23
CA LEU A 496 -7.90 29.53 18.86
C LEU A 496 -9.06 30.21 18.14
N SER A 497 -8.76 31.13 17.22
CA SER A 497 -9.75 31.57 16.25
C SER A 497 -10.13 30.42 15.31
N THR A 498 -11.24 30.54 14.58
CA THR A 498 -11.66 29.51 13.62
C THR A 498 -10.61 29.32 12.53
N GLU A 499 -10.02 30.42 12.07
CA GLU A 499 -8.99 30.47 11.04
C GLU A 499 -7.67 29.86 11.54
N ASP A 500 -7.26 30.17 12.78
CA ASP A 500 -6.06 29.57 13.37
C ASP A 500 -6.21 28.07 13.59
N LEU A 501 -7.39 27.62 14.06
CA LEU A 501 -7.68 26.20 14.24
C LEU A 501 -7.68 25.46 12.90
N ARG A 502 -8.23 26.08 11.84
CA ARG A 502 -8.18 25.53 10.48
C ARG A 502 -6.74 25.44 9.96
N GLY A 503 -5.95 26.49 10.13
CA GLY A 503 -4.54 26.49 9.76
C GLY A 503 -3.77 25.40 10.52
N GLN A 504 -4.05 25.23 11.81
CA GLN A 504 -3.43 24.18 12.62
C GLN A 504 -3.86 22.78 12.18
N LEU A 505 -5.14 22.59 11.82
CA LEU A 505 -5.59 21.33 11.24
C LEU A 505 -4.84 21.01 9.94
N GLN A 506 -4.65 21.99 9.05
CA GLN A 506 -3.88 21.79 7.82
C GLN A 506 -2.42 21.40 8.10
N ASN A 507 -1.79 22.04 9.09
CA ASN A 507 -0.41 21.77 9.48
C ASN A 507 -0.23 20.38 10.11
N GLU A 508 -1.22 19.94 10.91
CA GLU A 508 -1.14 18.70 11.69
C GLU A 508 -1.85 17.51 11.02
N ASN A 509 -2.58 17.72 9.91
CA ASN A 509 -3.31 16.66 9.21
C ASN A 509 -2.39 15.49 8.84
N ARG A 510 -1.17 15.79 8.37
CA ARG A 510 -0.16 14.77 8.08
C ARG A 510 0.21 13.98 9.33
N ASN A 511 0.42 14.63 10.47
CA ASN A 511 0.80 13.95 11.70
C ASN A 511 -0.32 13.06 12.24
N ILE A 512 -1.55 13.56 12.20
CA ILE A 512 -2.75 12.79 12.57
C ILE A 512 -2.84 11.52 11.71
N ASN A 513 -2.74 11.69 10.38
CA ASN A 513 -2.82 10.58 9.43
C ASN A 513 -1.74 9.53 9.73
N GLU A 514 -0.48 9.95 9.91
CA GLU A 514 0.65 9.06 10.18
C GLU A 514 0.52 8.30 11.51
N ILE A 515 0.04 8.97 12.58
CA ILE A 515 -0.21 8.31 13.87
C ILE A 515 -1.27 7.23 13.71
N MET A 516 -2.41 7.57 13.08
CA MET A 516 -3.51 6.62 12.88
C MET A 516 -3.07 5.44 12.00
N VAL A 517 -2.34 5.71 10.91
CA VAL A 517 -1.84 4.68 10.00
C VAL A 517 -0.94 3.70 10.73
N HIS A 518 0.04 4.18 11.48
CA HIS A 518 0.95 3.30 12.19
C HIS A 518 0.27 2.46 13.29
N VAL A 519 -0.73 3.02 13.99
CA VAL A 519 -1.52 2.26 14.97
C VAL A 519 -2.37 1.18 14.28
N LEU A 520 -3.06 1.53 13.19
CA LEU A 520 -3.93 0.60 12.48
C LEU A 520 -3.15 -0.44 11.69
N ASP A 521 -2.01 -0.10 11.09
CA ASP A 521 -1.14 -1.03 10.36
C ASP A 521 -0.58 -2.10 11.31
N LEU A 522 -0.05 -1.70 12.48
CA LEU A 522 0.35 -2.61 13.55
C LEU A 522 -0.81 -3.56 13.95
N LYS A 523 -2.01 -3.02 14.17
CA LYS A 523 -3.14 -3.83 14.62
C LYS A 523 -3.69 -4.74 13.53
N TYR A 524 -3.82 -4.27 12.28
CA TYR A 524 -4.46 -5.01 11.18
C TYR A 524 -3.52 -5.96 10.44
N PHE A 525 -2.28 -5.56 10.19
CA PHE A 525 -1.40 -6.30 9.29
C PHE A 525 -0.22 -6.96 9.98
N TYR A 526 0.02 -6.60 11.24
CA TYR A 526 1.03 -7.24 12.09
C TYR A 526 0.41 -8.04 13.23
N ALA A 527 -0.92 -8.24 13.22
CA ALA A 527 -1.68 -8.90 14.29
C ALA A 527 -1.30 -8.38 15.69
N ASN A 528 -1.09 -7.07 15.80
CA ASN A 528 -0.69 -6.41 17.04
C ASN A 528 0.70 -6.86 17.58
N ARG A 529 1.58 -7.46 16.77
CA ARG A 529 2.91 -7.96 17.19
C ARG A 529 3.98 -6.87 17.05
N LEU A 530 4.55 -6.43 18.19
CA LEU A 530 5.43 -5.25 18.22
C LEU A 530 6.81 -5.53 17.63
N LYS A 531 7.41 -6.68 17.99
CA LYS A 531 8.75 -7.05 17.55
C LYS A 531 8.89 -7.04 16.02
N PRO A 532 8.09 -7.83 15.26
CA PRO A 532 8.22 -7.84 13.81
C PRO A 532 7.87 -6.48 13.20
N TYR A 533 6.85 -5.80 13.71
CA TYR A 533 6.45 -4.48 13.20
C TYR A 533 7.57 -3.45 13.30
N ILE A 534 8.10 -3.23 14.50
CA ILE A 534 9.17 -2.25 14.74
C ILE A 534 10.43 -2.65 13.98
N ALA A 535 10.80 -3.92 13.97
CA ALA A 535 11.97 -4.38 13.22
C ALA A 535 11.80 -4.10 11.72
N LEU A 536 10.65 -4.42 11.13
CA LEU A 536 10.41 -4.27 9.69
C LEU A 536 10.35 -2.81 9.26
N ILE A 537 9.64 -1.94 9.99
CA ILE A 537 9.56 -0.52 9.61
C ILE A 537 10.94 0.15 9.70
N TRP A 538 11.76 -0.18 10.71
CA TRP A 538 13.10 0.41 10.85
C TRP A 538 14.11 -0.14 9.84
N ASN A 539 13.97 -1.40 9.42
CA ASN A 539 14.75 -1.91 8.29
C ASN A 539 14.38 -1.21 6.98
N SER A 540 13.10 -0.91 6.75
CA SER A 540 12.70 -0.18 5.56
C SER A 540 13.13 1.30 5.62
N TRP A 541 12.95 1.96 6.76
CA TRP A 541 13.34 3.36 6.98
C TRP A 541 14.86 3.57 6.95
N SER A 542 15.68 2.61 7.36
CA SER A 542 17.14 2.75 7.30
C SER A 542 17.66 2.95 5.87
N GLN A 543 16.90 2.52 4.85
CA GLN A 543 17.20 2.72 3.43
C GLN A 543 16.91 4.15 2.94
N VAL A 544 16.19 4.92 3.74
CA VAL A 544 15.68 6.23 3.39
C VAL A 544 16.58 7.32 3.96
N SER A 545 17.27 8.05 3.10
CA SER A 545 18.32 9.01 3.49
C SER A 545 17.83 10.13 4.43
N HIS A 546 16.56 10.53 4.34
CA HIS A 546 16.01 11.61 5.15
C HIS A 546 15.60 11.18 6.57
N VAL A 547 15.60 9.88 6.90
CA VAL A 547 15.22 9.40 8.23
C VAL A 547 16.13 9.99 9.31
N LYS A 548 17.41 10.18 9.01
CA LYS A 548 18.36 10.85 9.93
C LYS A 548 18.01 12.32 10.19
N ALA A 549 17.49 13.03 9.18
CA ALA A 549 17.13 14.43 9.32
C ALA A 549 15.88 14.61 10.20
N ASP A 550 14.97 13.63 10.17
CA ASP A 550 13.68 13.66 10.85
C ASP A 550 13.56 12.57 11.94
N LEU A 551 14.67 12.13 12.52
CA LEU A 551 14.74 10.95 13.40
C LEU A 551 13.72 10.99 14.55
N ARG A 552 13.53 12.17 15.15
CA ARG A 552 12.53 12.42 16.20
C ARG A 552 11.13 11.95 15.79
N GLN A 553 10.71 12.23 14.55
CA GLN A 553 9.37 11.91 14.08
C GLN A 553 9.19 10.39 14.03
N TYR A 554 10.16 9.67 13.48
CA TYR A 554 10.17 8.22 13.34
C TYR A 554 10.20 7.51 14.71
N VAL A 555 10.99 8.04 15.66
CA VAL A 555 10.99 7.58 17.05
C VAL A 555 9.60 7.79 17.68
N LEU A 556 9.01 8.98 17.56
CA LEU A 556 7.68 9.24 18.13
C LEU A 556 6.58 8.34 17.52
N ARG A 557 6.58 8.13 16.20
CA ARG A 557 5.64 7.20 15.54
C ARG A 557 5.76 5.79 16.09
N SER A 558 6.99 5.32 16.32
CA SER A 558 7.27 4.00 16.92
C SER A 558 6.74 3.91 18.35
N LEU A 559 7.04 4.92 19.18
CA LEU A 559 6.57 4.98 20.57
C LEU A 559 5.04 5.01 20.64
N LEU A 560 4.37 5.79 19.78
CA LEU A 560 2.91 5.89 19.75
C LEU A 560 2.24 4.60 19.28
N SER A 561 2.85 3.89 18.32
CA SER A 561 2.40 2.57 17.90
C SER A 561 2.46 1.57 19.07
N ILE A 562 3.59 1.54 19.80
CA ILE A 562 3.75 0.69 20.98
C ILE A 562 2.75 1.09 22.07
N ALA A 563 2.57 2.39 22.30
CA ALA A 563 1.65 2.92 23.30
C ALA A 563 0.18 2.51 23.06
N SER A 564 -0.19 2.15 21.83
CA SER A 564 -1.53 1.62 21.51
C SER A 564 -1.83 0.28 22.19
N LYS A 565 -0.80 -0.42 22.70
CA LYS A 565 -0.90 -1.64 23.51
C LYS A 565 -0.67 -1.41 24.99
N GLU A 566 -0.02 -0.32 25.37
CA GLU A 566 0.29 -0.02 26.77
C GLU A 566 -0.93 0.54 27.51
N LYS A 567 -1.16 0.02 28.71
CA LYS A 567 -2.21 0.49 29.62
C LYS A 567 -1.60 1.38 30.70
N GLY A 568 -2.40 2.28 31.25
CA GLY A 568 -2.01 3.16 32.34
C GLY A 568 -2.16 4.64 31.99
N ASP A 569 -1.66 5.49 32.86
CA ASP A 569 -1.55 6.93 32.58
C ASP A 569 -0.47 7.21 31.51
N ASP A 570 -0.49 8.42 30.95
CA ASP A 570 0.38 8.83 29.84
C ASP A 570 1.87 8.60 30.14
N HIS A 571 2.30 8.82 31.38
CA HIS A 571 3.70 8.63 31.80
C HIS A 571 4.08 7.15 31.80
N LYS A 572 3.23 6.29 32.37
CA LYS A 572 3.46 4.83 32.35
C LYS A 572 3.48 4.29 30.94
N ARG A 573 2.53 4.74 30.09
CA ARG A 573 2.50 4.34 28.67
C ARG A 573 3.77 4.77 27.95
N PHE A 574 4.24 6.01 28.18
CA PHE A 574 5.48 6.50 27.60
C PHE A 574 6.70 5.69 28.05
N GLU A 575 6.89 5.52 29.36
CA GLU A 575 8.01 4.77 29.92
C GLU A 575 8.03 3.31 29.43
N ALA A 576 6.87 2.64 29.44
CA ALA A 576 6.75 1.28 28.92
C ALA A 576 7.07 1.23 27.42
N SER A 577 6.59 2.19 26.64
CA SER A 577 6.85 2.26 25.20
C SER A 577 8.32 2.49 24.89
N VAL A 578 8.99 3.39 25.63
CA VAL A 578 10.43 3.64 25.47
C VAL A 578 11.24 2.39 25.80
N ASN A 579 10.94 1.72 26.91
CA ASN A 579 11.65 0.50 27.30
C ASN A 579 11.49 -0.61 26.25
N LYS A 580 10.25 -0.91 25.83
CA LYS A 580 9.99 -1.92 24.79
C LYS A 580 10.66 -1.54 23.47
N PHE A 581 10.60 -0.28 23.07
CA PHE A 581 11.24 0.18 21.84
C PHE A 581 12.76 -0.05 21.88
N ILE A 582 13.42 0.32 22.99
CA ILE A 582 14.85 0.09 23.21
C ILE A 582 15.19 -1.40 23.11
N ASP A 583 14.43 -2.24 23.80
CA ASP A 583 14.67 -3.68 23.82
C ASP A 583 14.58 -4.26 22.40
N ILE A 584 13.57 -3.85 21.61
CA ILE A 584 13.41 -4.30 20.21
C ILE A 584 14.53 -3.78 19.30
N VAL A 585 14.87 -2.49 19.34
CA VAL A 585 15.92 -1.96 18.44
C VAL A 585 17.30 -2.50 18.77
N LEU A 586 17.57 -2.84 20.03
CA LEU A 586 18.80 -3.53 20.43
C LEU A 586 18.82 -4.98 19.96
N GLU A 587 17.70 -5.70 20.06
CA GLU A 587 17.54 -7.08 19.56
C GLU A 587 17.81 -7.15 18.04
N TYR A 588 17.36 -6.16 17.28
CA TYR A 588 17.50 -6.13 15.81
C TYR A 588 18.57 -5.16 15.29
N GLN A 589 19.49 -4.69 16.13
CA GLN A 589 20.42 -3.61 15.78
C GLN A 589 21.34 -3.91 14.59
N LEU A 590 21.72 -5.16 14.40
CA LEU A 590 22.56 -5.56 13.26
C LEU A 590 21.81 -5.44 11.93
N LYS A 591 20.49 -5.64 11.96
CA LYS A 591 19.62 -5.52 10.79
C LYS A 591 19.29 -4.04 10.51
N ILE A 592 18.96 -3.28 11.55
CA ILE A 592 18.64 -1.84 11.46
C ILE A 592 19.89 -1.00 11.12
N GLY A 593 21.05 -1.41 11.61
CA GLY A 593 22.32 -0.70 11.54
C GLY A 593 22.68 -0.03 12.87
N VAL A 594 23.79 -0.46 13.47
CA VAL A 594 24.27 -0.03 14.80
C VAL A 594 24.37 1.50 14.93
N ASN A 595 24.85 2.18 13.90
CA ASN A 595 24.96 3.64 13.90
C ASN A 595 23.60 4.34 14.03
N LEU A 596 22.59 3.85 13.30
CA LEU A 596 21.24 4.40 13.39
C LEU A 596 20.62 4.09 14.76
N VAL A 597 20.84 2.88 15.28
CA VAL A 597 20.39 2.52 16.64
C VAL A 597 21.03 3.42 17.69
N SER A 598 22.33 3.72 17.59
CA SER A 598 23.00 4.69 18.46
C SER A 598 22.36 6.09 18.40
N GLU A 599 22.05 6.58 17.19
CA GLU A 599 21.34 7.85 16.99
C GLU A 599 19.93 7.82 17.63
N ILE A 600 19.18 6.72 17.49
CA ILE A 600 17.85 6.53 18.12
C ILE A 600 17.98 6.63 19.64
N LEU A 601 18.95 5.95 20.23
CA LEU A 601 19.17 5.90 21.66
C LEU A 601 19.61 7.27 22.22
N PHE A 602 20.35 8.03 21.41
CA PHE A 602 20.65 9.43 21.72
C PHE A 602 19.38 10.29 21.73
N GLU A 603 18.51 10.17 20.71
CA GLU A 603 17.24 10.91 20.62
C GLU A 603 16.26 10.54 21.74
N LEU A 604 16.27 9.29 22.21
CA LEU A 604 15.53 8.86 23.41
C LEU A 604 16.13 9.39 24.71
N GLY A 605 17.29 10.02 24.65
CA GLY A 605 18.04 10.44 25.83
C GLY A 605 18.39 9.22 26.67
N GLN A 606 18.96 8.18 26.08
CA GLN A 606 19.48 6.99 26.76
C GLN A 606 20.92 6.60 26.29
N PRO A 607 21.82 7.54 25.90
CA PRO A 607 23.11 7.18 25.28
C PRO A 607 24.08 6.47 26.25
N ASN A 608 23.88 6.61 27.57
CA ASN A 608 24.79 6.09 28.59
C ASN A 608 24.37 4.74 29.17
N ILE A 609 23.30 4.13 28.66
CA ILE A 609 22.76 2.86 29.18
C ILE A 609 23.36 1.68 28.43
N ILE A 610 24.39 1.92 27.64
CA ILE A 610 24.82 0.99 26.61
C ILE A 610 26.33 0.98 26.54
N SER A 611 26.92 -0.21 26.54
CA SER A 611 28.32 -0.43 26.18
C SER A 611 28.39 -1.08 24.81
N GLU A 612 29.36 -0.65 24.01
CA GLU A 612 29.75 -1.34 22.79
C GLU A 612 30.63 -2.55 23.18
N THR A 613 30.28 -3.74 22.69
CA THR A 613 31.09 -4.94 22.86
C THR A 613 32.31 -4.90 21.93
N GLU A 614 33.25 -5.82 22.11
CA GLU A 614 34.38 -5.99 21.17
C GLU A 614 33.92 -6.27 19.73
N GLU A 615 32.69 -6.76 19.56
CA GLU A 615 32.07 -7.07 18.26
C GLU A 615 31.30 -5.87 17.66
N GLY A 616 31.33 -4.69 18.30
CA GLY A 616 30.61 -3.50 17.84
C GLY A 616 29.10 -3.56 18.07
N VAL A 617 28.63 -4.43 18.98
CA VAL A 617 27.22 -4.59 19.33
C VAL A 617 26.92 -3.78 20.59
N LEU A 618 25.80 -3.08 20.58
CA LEU A 618 25.29 -2.29 21.70
C LEU A 618 24.54 -3.19 22.70
N VAL A 619 24.95 -3.18 23.96
CA VAL A 619 24.31 -3.98 25.02
C VAL A 619 23.90 -3.11 26.18
N ARG A 620 22.70 -3.37 26.73
CA ARG A 620 22.14 -2.65 27.87
C ARG A 620 22.98 -2.90 29.13
N LEU A 621 23.43 -1.84 29.78
CA LEU A 621 24.10 -1.90 31.09
C LEU A 621 23.06 -2.18 32.18
N GLU A 622 23.22 -3.31 32.87
CA GLU A 622 22.30 -3.75 33.94
C GLU A 622 22.35 -2.83 35.18
N ASP A 623 23.47 -2.15 35.43
CA ASP A 623 23.66 -1.30 36.61
C ASP A 623 23.64 0.20 36.28
N LYS A 624 22.54 0.87 36.65
CA LYS A 624 22.35 2.33 36.54
C LYS A 624 22.91 3.12 37.73
N SER A 625 23.44 2.46 38.77
CA SER A 625 23.82 3.11 40.04
C SER A 625 24.98 4.10 39.91
N GLY A 626 25.79 4.00 38.85
CA GLY A 626 26.97 4.85 38.59
C GLY A 626 26.75 6.13 37.76
N LEU A 627 25.53 6.43 37.29
CA LEU A 627 25.30 7.59 36.41
C LEU A 627 25.49 8.93 37.17
N LYS A 628 26.48 9.73 36.74
CA LYS A 628 26.78 11.07 37.28
C LYS A 628 25.53 11.98 37.22
N LYS A 629 25.35 12.85 38.23
CA LYS A 629 24.21 13.77 38.36
C LYS A 629 23.93 14.61 37.08
N GLN A 630 24.98 15.07 36.39
CA GLN A 630 24.87 15.84 35.15
C GLN A 630 24.21 15.04 34.01
N HIS A 631 24.42 13.73 33.95
CA HIS A 631 23.72 12.88 32.96
C HIS A 631 22.24 12.78 33.30
N LYS A 632 21.85 12.66 34.57
CA LYS A 632 20.43 12.61 34.98
C LYS A 632 19.65 13.86 34.54
N GLU A 633 20.26 15.04 34.59
CA GLU A 633 19.63 16.29 34.14
C GLU A 633 19.44 16.35 32.62
N GLN A 634 20.41 15.84 31.83
CA GLN A 634 20.29 15.79 30.37
C GLN A 634 19.27 14.73 29.89
N LEU A 635 19.26 13.54 30.51
CA LEU A 635 18.26 12.50 30.23
C LEU A 635 16.85 13.05 30.49
N TYR A 636 16.67 13.79 31.58
CA TYR A 636 15.40 14.41 31.95
C TYR A 636 14.90 15.43 30.90
N ASP A 637 15.80 16.20 30.28
CA ASP A 637 15.41 17.18 29.26
C ASP A 637 14.98 16.52 27.94
N THR A 638 15.70 15.49 27.50
CA THR A 638 15.34 14.75 26.27
C THR A 638 14.05 13.96 26.43
N GLU A 639 13.90 13.24 27.55
CA GLU A 639 12.69 12.51 27.90
C GLU A 639 11.48 13.44 27.93
N LYS A 640 11.66 14.63 28.52
CA LYS A 640 10.64 15.69 28.53
C LYS A 640 10.26 16.13 27.12
N ARG A 641 11.20 16.29 26.18
CA ARG A 641 10.93 16.76 24.80
C ARG A 641 10.07 15.79 24.00
N LEU A 642 10.33 14.48 24.10
CA LEU A 642 9.51 13.47 23.42
C LEU A 642 8.16 13.30 24.11
N PHE A 643 8.16 13.25 25.44
CA PHE A 643 6.95 13.09 26.24
C PHE A 643 5.92 14.19 25.96
N LEU A 644 6.36 15.44 25.79
CA LEU A 644 5.45 16.55 25.51
C LEU A 644 4.64 16.33 24.23
N ALA A 645 5.26 15.90 23.13
CA ALA A 645 4.52 15.63 21.89
C ALA A 645 3.78 14.27 21.92
N PHE A 646 4.33 13.29 22.63
CA PHE A 646 3.74 11.97 22.80
C PHE A 646 2.38 12.06 23.50
N LYS A 647 2.31 12.78 24.62
CA LYS A 647 1.11 12.90 25.46
C LYS A 647 -0.16 13.31 24.70
N PRO A 648 -0.23 14.45 23.99
CA PRO A 648 -1.42 14.82 23.23
C PRO A 648 -1.69 13.84 22.08
N SER A 649 -0.64 13.26 21.49
CA SER A 649 -0.78 12.29 20.41
C SER A 649 -1.45 10.99 20.86
N LEU A 650 -1.45 10.66 22.16
CA LEU A 650 -2.21 9.52 22.70
C LEU A 650 -3.71 9.63 22.43
N ILE A 651 -4.26 10.84 22.30
CA ILE A 651 -5.66 11.04 21.92
C ILE A 651 -5.94 10.39 20.55
N ILE A 652 -5.04 10.62 19.58
CA ILE A 652 -5.15 10.07 18.24
C ILE A 652 -4.90 8.56 18.25
N VAL A 653 -3.93 8.11 19.04
CA VAL A 653 -3.65 6.66 19.23
C VAL A 653 -4.87 5.94 19.76
N ASP A 654 -5.54 6.49 20.77
CA ASP A 654 -6.68 5.86 21.41
C ASP A 654 -7.93 5.91 20.51
N LEU A 655 -8.15 6.99 19.77
CA LEU A 655 -9.19 7.04 18.72
C LEU A 655 -8.96 5.97 17.65
N ALA A 656 -7.74 5.88 17.11
CA ALA A 656 -7.40 4.87 16.11
C ALA A 656 -7.58 3.45 16.67
N GLY A 657 -7.03 3.20 17.86
CA GLY A 657 -6.96 1.87 18.45
C GLY A 657 -8.27 1.36 19.06
N GLU A 658 -9.14 2.24 19.54
CA GLU A 658 -10.36 1.86 20.26
C GLU A 658 -11.65 2.20 19.51
N ILE A 659 -11.68 3.21 18.64
CA ILE A 659 -12.87 3.57 17.89
C ILE A 659 -12.81 3.02 16.46
N PHE A 660 -11.71 3.29 15.75
CA PHE A 660 -11.61 3.01 14.30
C PHE A 660 -11.02 1.64 13.96
N PHE A 661 -10.38 0.97 14.91
CA PHE A 661 -9.93 -0.41 14.74
C PHE A 661 -11.12 -1.38 14.77
N SER A 662 -11.15 -2.30 13.81
CA SER A 662 -12.18 -3.33 13.66
C SER A 662 -11.61 -4.73 13.83
N LYS A 663 -12.01 -5.45 14.87
CA LYS A 663 -11.67 -6.87 15.04
C LYS A 663 -12.26 -7.73 13.92
N LYS A 664 -13.36 -7.31 13.30
CA LYS A 664 -13.96 -8.02 12.15
C LYS A 664 -13.14 -7.86 10.87
N VAL A 665 -12.58 -6.68 10.61
CA VAL A 665 -11.58 -6.52 9.53
C VAL A 665 -10.37 -7.39 9.81
N LEU A 666 -9.82 -7.34 11.04
CA LEU A 666 -8.69 -8.19 11.42
C LEU A 666 -9.01 -9.68 11.19
N SER A 667 -10.19 -10.14 11.65
CA SER A 667 -10.62 -11.53 11.45
C SER A 667 -10.69 -11.90 9.97
N LYS A 668 -11.14 -11.01 9.08
CA LYS A 668 -11.12 -11.27 7.62
C LYS A 668 -9.70 -11.34 7.07
N LEU A 669 -8.80 -10.46 7.51
CA LEU A 669 -7.41 -10.42 7.05
C LEU A 669 -6.63 -11.68 7.43
N TYR A 670 -7.06 -12.39 8.48
CA TYR A 670 -6.45 -13.64 8.95
C TYR A 670 -7.40 -14.85 8.83
N ASP A 671 -8.46 -14.76 8.00
CA ASP A 671 -9.39 -15.87 7.74
C ASP A 671 -8.75 -16.89 6.79
N ASP A 672 -7.88 -17.73 7.34
CA ASP A 672 -7.18 -18.79 6.62
C ASP A 672 -7.01 -20.02 7.50
N GLU A 673 -7.33 -21.20 6.94
CA GLU A 673 -7.23 -22.48 7.65
C GLU A 673 -5.78 -22.89 7.98
N ASN A 674 -4.80 -22.26 7.33
CA ASN A 674 -3.38 -22.47 7.59
C ASN A 674 -2.82 -21.57 8.69
N ILE A 675 -3.63 -20.66 9.25
CA ILE A 675 -3.22 -19.76 10.31
C ILE A 675 -3.66 -20.33 11.66
N HIS A 676 -2.66 -20.71 12.47
CA HIS A 676 -2.89 -21.22 13.81
C HIS A 676 -2.40 -20.20 14.82
N PHE A 677 -3.34 -19.52 15.47
CA PHE A 677 -3.03 -18.64 16.59
C PHE A 677 -2.58 -19.48 17.79
N GLU A 678 -1.39 -19.18 18.30
CA GLU A 678 -0.91 -19.75 19.54
C GLU A 678 -1.71 -19.14 20.69
N ASN A 679 -2.33 -19.97 21.52
CA ASN A 679 -2.96 -19.51 22.76
C ASN A 679 -1.87 -18.98 23.69
N THR A 680 -1.57 -17.68 23.60
CA THR A 680 -0.72 -17.03 24.58
C THR A 680 -1.42 -17.05 25.94
N ALA A 681 -0.64 -17.20 27.01
CA ALA A 681 -1.16 -17.17 28.36
C ALA A 681 -1.97 -15.87 28.60
N GLU A 682 -3.07 -15.96 29.34
CA GLU A 682 -3.95 -14.82 29.68
C GLU A 682 -3.11 -13.61 30.14
N GLY A 683 -2.91 -12.64 29.24
CA GLY A 683 -2.16 -11.41 29.56
C GLY A 683 -1.20 -10.92 28.48
N ASP A 684 -0.74 -11.78 27.56
CA ASP A 684 0.11 -11.34 26.44
C ASP A 684 -0.74 -11.12 25.18
N PHE A 685 -1.03 -9.85 24.88
CA PHE A 685 -1.87 -9.43 23.76
C PHE A 685 -1.14 -9.51 22.39
N GLU A 686 -0.10 -10.33 22.27
CA GLU A 686 0.51 -10.70 20.99
C GLU A 686 -0.14 -11.98 20.50
N ASP A 687 -1.04 -11.84 19.52
CA ASP A 687 -1.65 -12.95 18.82
C ASP A 687 -0.58 -13.56 17.90
N HIS A 688 0.34 -14.32 18.48
CA HIS A 688 1.31 -15.09 17.72
C HIS A 688 0.56 -16.10 16.86
N PHE A 689 0.95 -16.21 15.60
CA PHE A 689 0.43 -17.24 14.73
C PHE A 689 1.53 -17.83 13.88
N ASN A 690 1.34 -19.09 13.53
CA ASN A 690 2.13 -19.79 12.52
C ASN A 690 1.31 -19.95 11.25
N TYR A 691 1.99 -19.88 10.10
CA TYR A 691 1.38 -20.17 8.82
C TYR A 691 1.95 -21.50 8.28
N ASP A 692 1.09 -22.51 8.15
CA ASP A 692 1.53 -23.83 7.70
C ASP A 692 2.17 -23.80 6.31
N ASN A 693 3.28 -24.52 6.15
CA ASN A 693 4.01 -24.70 4.88
C ASN A 693 4.56 -23.42 4.23
N ALA A 694 4.73 -22.32 4.97
CA ALA A 694 5.14 -21.05 4.39
C ALA A 694 6.50 -21.05 3.66
N GLU A 695 7.41 -21.96 4.03
CA GLU A 695 8.76 -22.09 3.46
C GLU A 695 8.84 -23.01 2.23
N SER A 696 7.77 -23.72 1.90
CA SER A 696 7.76 -24.74 0.85
C SER A 696 6.65 -24.50 -0.16
N TRP A 697 6.71 -25.20 -1.29
CA TRP A 697 5.61 -25.19 -2.25
C TRP A 697 4.47 -26.03 -1.69
N SER A 698 3.26 -25.47 -1.61
CA SER A 698 2.08 -26.14 -1.11
C SER A 698 0.95 -26.09 -2.14
N GLU A 699 0.14 -27.15 -2.20
CA GLU A 699 -1.08 -27.14 -3.02
C GLU A 699 -2.19 -26.27 -2.41
N VAL A 700 -2.02 -25.85 -1.15
CA VAL A 700 -3.04 -25.11 -0.41
C VAL A 700 -3.17 -23.68 -0.95
N ASP A 701 -4.41 -23.25 -1.13
CA ASP A 701 -4.75 -21.89 -1.55
C ASP A 701 -4.46 -20.90 -0.41
N ILE A 702 -3.63 -19.88 -0.68
CA ILE A 702 -3.27 -18.85 0.30
C ILE A 702 -4.40 -17.82 0.34
N LYS A 703 -5.27 -17.92 1.35
CA LYS A 703 -6.41 -17.02 1.53
C LYS A 703 -5.95 -15.73 2.21
N SER A 704 -5.23 -15.85 3.32
CA SER A 704 -4.62 -14.72 4.05
C SER A 704 -3.25 -14.38 3.48
N ARG A 705 -3.26 -13.55 2.43
CA ARG A 705 -2.03 -13.08 1.77
C ARG A 705 -1.14 -12.28 2.72
N THR A 706 -1.73 -11.42 3.54
CA THR A 706 -0.99 -10.59 4.50
C THR A 706 -0.43 -11.44 5.65
N GLY A 707 -1.19 -12.43 6.14
CA GLY A 707 -0.71 -13.36 7.17
C GLY A 707 0.45 -14.22 6.67
N TYR A 708 0.32 -14.81 5.48
CA TYR A 708 1.39 -15.54 4.82
C TYR A 708 2.66 -14.70 4.66
N LEU A 709 2.54 -13.50 4.10
CA LEU A 709 3.67 -12.60 3.88
C LEU A 709 4.32 -12.18 5.20
N LEU A 710 3.55 -11.89 6.24
CA LEU A 710 4.06 -11.53 7.56
C LEU A 710 4.85 -12.67 8.20
N HIS A 711 4.29 -13.88 8.26
CA HIS A 711 4.98 -15.04 8.81
C HIS A 711 6.29 -15.32 8.05
N CYS A 712 6.27 -15.21 6.73
CA CYS A 712 7.45 -15.26 5.87
C CYS A 712 8.55 -14.23 6.24
N LYS A 713 8.19 -13.07 6.81
CA LYS A 713 9.16 -12.06 7.26
C LYS A 713 9.69 -12.35 8.65
N GLU A 714 8.87 -12.89 9.53
CA GLU A 714 9.30 -13.30 10.86
C GLU A 714 10.38 -14.37 10.78
N LEU A 715 10.19 -15.37 9.91
CA LEU A 715 11.21 -16.38 9.65
C LEU A 715 12.54 -15.77 9.20
N ILE A 716 12.52 -14.70 8.40
CA ILE A 716 13.73 -13.97 7.99
C ILE A 716 14.31 -13.14 9.15
N LEU A 717 13.47 -12.54 9.98
CA LEU A 717 13.92 -11.82 11.17
C LEU A 717 14.58 -12.76 12.18
N GLU A 718 14.12 -13.99 12.30
CA GLU A 718 14.62 -14.98 13.25
C GLU A 718 15.87 -15.69 12.73
N HIS A 719 15.80 -16.24 11.52
CA HIS A 719 16.83 -17.12 10.96
C HIS A 719 17.83 -16.39 10.05
N GLY A 720 17.57 -15.12 9.74
CA GLY A 720 18.26 -14.41 8.68
C GLY A 720 17.77 -14.84 7.30
N MET A 721 18.37 -14.29 6.26
CA MET A 721 18.08 -14.66 4.89
C MET A 721 19.40 -14.87 4.15
N ASN A 722 19.43 -15.92 3.34
CA ASN A 722 20.50 -16.07 2.38
C ASN A 722 20.24 -15.12 1.20
N ASP A 723 21.05 -14.07 1.07
CA ASP A 723 20.99 -13.10 -0.04
C ASP A 723 21.04 -13.79 -1.41
N ASP A 724 21.67 -14.96 -1.50
CA ASP A 724 21.77 -15.77 -2.71
C ASP A 724 20.40 -16.27 -3.21
N LEU A 725 19.44 -16.41 -2.30
CA LEU A 725 18.10 -16.92 -2.54
C LEU A 725 17.03 -15.83 -2.49
N LEU A 726 17.39 -14.58 -2.17
CA LEU A 726 16.42 -13.51 -1.97
C LEU A 726 15.55 -13.27 -3.22
N GLU A 727 16.15 -13.22 -4.41
CA GLU A 727 15.39 -12.99 -5.65
C GLU A 727 14.45 -14.16 -5.97
N GLU A 728 14.87 -15.38 -5.63
CA GLU A 728 14.09 -16.60 -5.79
C GLU A 728 12.89 -16.64 -4.85
N ILE A 729 13.13 -16.39 -3.56
CA ILE A 729 12.09 -16.29 -2.53
C ILE A 729 11.10 -15.18 -2.86
N THR A 730 11.61 -14.05 -3.36
CA THR A 730 10.76 -12.92 -3.81
C THR A 730 9.84 -13.35 -4.94
N ALA A 731 10.37 -14.02 -5.97
CA ALA A 731 9.57 -14.52 -7.08
C ALA A 731 8.52 -15.55 -6.63
N MET A 732 8.90 -16.49 -5.76
CA MET A 732 8.00 -17.48 -5.18
C MET A 732 6.84 -16.81 -4.43
N ARG A 733 7.11 -15.79 -3.60
CA ARG A 733 6.09 -15.09 -2.82
C ARG A 733 5.08 -14.33 -3.67
N TYR A 734 5.52 -13.71 -4.76
CA TYR A 734 4.59 -13.10 -5.71
C TYR A 734 3.66 -14.13 -6.34
N ILE A 735 4.23 -15.26 -6.77
CA ILE A 735 3.47 -16.37 -7.34
C ILE A 735 2.51 -16.97 -6.32
N ALA A 736 2.92 -17.09 -5.06
CA ALA A 736 2.10 -17.61 -3.96
C ALA A 736 0.88 -16.72 -3.64
N CYS A 737 0.99 -15.41 -3.87
CA CYS A 737 -0.13 -14.48 -3.67
C CYS A 737 -1.14 -14.49 -4.84
N ILE A 738 -0.86 -15.22 -5.93
CA ILE A 738 -1.77 -15.40 -7.07
C ILE A 738 -2.72 -16.55 -6.77
#